data_AF-A0A093ZHF8-F1
#
_entry.id   AF-A0A093ZHF8-F1
#
_cell.length_a   1.000
_cell.length_b   1.000
_cell.length_c   1.000
_cell.angle_alpha   90.00
_cell.angle_beta   90.00
_cell.angle_gamma   90.00
#
_symmetry.space_group_name_H-M   'P 1'
#
loop_
_entity.id
_entity.type
_entity.pdbx_description
1 polymer ?
#
loop_
_entity_poly.entity_id
_entity_poly.type
_entity_poly.pdbx_seq_one_letter_code
_entity_poly.pdbx_strand_id
1 'polypeptide(L)'
;MAQIPTTMRALAIPSFGKPSSYGFASVPTPQITQPDEVLIKIHAASANPIDTKVAEGALKMAHKYTFPLVLGHDASGTIAAVGTGVSGLKVGDQVSTRLPSHFSGTMAEYCLTTESATALKPESMSFVDAASIPLAGLTVLQVLRRAEAALGGFNGKTAYVPGGLSGTGNIAIQLLKNVFGAKKVITTLSTGKIEKAKELFKGGETEVVYIDYTKENPNSAIEAGTVDFMFDTMAGAIDSLPLIRKGGVIISISKTPSGEELKKKFGSPPWFMVTLLNLIDQVNRWRAGRYGVNYSYLWMSPDAKGLEELGRWAVEGKFKTLVGRVAKFEDSEAVMAGYEEVYKAKGGVGKSYTPFSTPTEGQPKPTNSFETLMNTAPAVKSTMSKSLSHAKIIARRSAARGHANHGWLDSHHTFSFASYHDPKFERFGSLRVLNEDRVAAHNGFPTHPHRDAEIFSYILNGELTHRDSTIQKGREGKEGDDFYRMKRGDVQFTTGGTGIAHSENNESDEPVHFLQIWALPWARGLTPRYHTKTFDEAKKREAFVPILSPLAAGKGASAEEEAAAIPALAGTIPIHADFVMAAGIIGTGKRFEWTVGGESDAKAVVKSRTDRKVYIHVPMTHDGKSKIRLDGREDSVLGEGDGAFVTGVRAGDVLGFESIGEVEAEVIVLDSD
;
A
#
# COMPACT_ATOMS: atom_id res chain seq x y z
N MET A 1 19.03 -32.65 -1.92
CA MET A 1 18.16 -31.52 -2.29
C MET A 1 18.66 -30.30 -1.54
N ALA A 2 18.69 -29.13 -2.16
CA ALA A 2 18.96 -27.89 -1.42
C ALA A 2 17.87 -27.71 -0.35
N GLN A 3 18.27 -27.31 0.86
CA GLN A 3 17.32 -27.08 1.95
C GLN A 3 16.40 -25.91 1.56
N ILE A 4 15.08 -26.11 1.64
CA ILE A 4 14.09 -25.05 1.44
C ILE A 4 14.24 -24.06 2.61
N PRO A 5 14.49 -22.77 2.35
CA PRO A 5 14.69 -21.81 3.42
C PRO A 5 13.36 -21.53 4.14
N THR A 6 13.43 -21.21 5.43
CA THR A 6 12.24 -20.87 6.24
C THR A 6 11.62 -19.52 5.87
N THR A 7 12.42 -18.61 5.31
CA THR A 7 11.97 -17.35 4.72
C THR A 7 12.50 -17.19 3.29
N MET A 8 11.83 -16.36 2.51
CA MET A 8 12.16 -16.06 1.13
C MET A 8 12.04 -14.56 0.84
N ARG A 9 12.73 -14.10 -0.20
CA ARG A 9 12.56 -12.76 -0.76
C ARG A 9 11.33 -12.71 -1.67
N ALA A 10 10.51 -11.68 -1.51
CA ALA A 10 9.28 -11.46 -2.28
C ALA A 10 9.01 -9.97 -2.51
N LEU A 11 8.48 -9.59 -3.67
CA LEU A 11 7.83 -8.29 -3.84
C LEU A 11 6.45 -8.36 -3.18
N ALA A 12 6.29 -7.59 -2.12
CA ALA A 12 5.07 -7.56 -1.33
C ALA A 12 4.63 -6.12 -1.05
N ILE A 13 3.36 -5.98 -0.69
CA ILE A 13 2.79 -4.73 -0.21
C ILE A 13 2.34 -4.91 1.25
N PRO A 14 2.58 -3.94 2.14
CA PRO A 14 2.11 -4.01 3.53
C PRO A 14 0.64 -3.58 3.68
N SER A 15 0.11 -2.85 2.70
CA SER A 15 -1.29 -2.46 2.58
C SER A 15 -1.61 -2.21 1.10
N PHE A 16 -2.89 -2.02 0.76
CA PHE A 16 -3.27 -1.69 -0.62
C PHE A 16 -2.65 -0.35 -1.07
N GLY A 17 -2.13 -0.30 -2.29
CA GLY A 17 -1.49 0.89 -2.83
C GLY A 17 -1.07 0.77 -4.30
N LYS A 18 -0.45 1.84 -4.80
CA LYS A 18 0.12 1.96 -6.15
C LYS A 18 1.54 1.39 -6.20
N PRO A 19 2.15 1.18 -7.39
CA PRO A 19 3.49 0.59 -7.50
C PRO A 19 4.59 1.28 -6.68
N SER A 20 4.46 2.58 -6.44
CA SER A 20 5.33 3.36 -5.56
C SER A 20 5.34 2.91 -4.08
N SER A 21 4.37 2.09 -3.67
CA SER A 21 4.30 1.48 -2.32
C SER A 21 4.80 0.04 -2.28
N TYR A 22 5.22 -0.52 -3.42
CA TYR A 22 5.68 -1.91 -3.48
C TYR A 22 7.10 -1.99 -2.94
N GLY A 23 7.44 -3.09 -2.27
CA GLY A 23 8.78 -3.28 -1.74
C GLY A 23 9.16 -4.74 -1.64
N PHE A 24 10.45 -5.01 -1.62
CA PHE A 24 10.97 -6.36 -1.46
C PHE A 24 11.11 -6.72 0.02
N ALA A 25 10.49 -7.82 0.43
CA ALA A 25 10.43 -8.35 1.79
C ALA A 25 11.07 -9.71 1.93
N SER A 26 11.64 -9.96 3.11
CA SER A 26 11.74 -11.32 3.61
C SER A 26 10.39 -11.72 4.21
N VAL A 27 9.77 -12.75 3.65
CA VAL A 27 8.48 -13.32 4.10
C VAL A 27 8.66 -14.81 4.37
N PRO A 28 7.79 -15.45 5.19
CA PRO A 28 7.83 -16.90 5.36
C PRO A 28 7.71 -17.63 4.02
N THR A 29 8.55 -18.63 3.80
CA THR A 29 8.42 -19.49 2.61
C THR A 29 7.14 -20.33 2.77
N PRO A 30 6.24 -20.35 1.77
CA PRO A 30 5.02 -21.13 1.83
C PRO A 30 5.32 -22.61 2.11
N GLN A 31 4.47 -23.25 2.91
CA GLN A 31 4.56 -24.66 3.23
C GLN A 31 3.37 -25.38 2.63
N ILE A 32 3.57 -26.64 2.24
CA ILE A 32 2.47 -27.51 1.82
C ILE A 32 1.60 -27.79 3.03
N THR A 33 0.32 -27.48 2.91
CA THR A 33 -0.72 -27.70 3.92
C THR A 33 -1.81 -28.64 3.43
N GLN A 34 -1.96 -28.81 2.11
CA GLN A 34 -2.96 -29.70 1.50
C GLN A 34 -2.32 -30.80 0.64
N PRO A 35 -2.98 -31.96 0.47
CA PRO A 35 -2.44 -33.08 -0.31
C PRO A 35 -2.17 -32.77 -1.78
N ASP A 36 -2.92 -31.87 -2.41
CA ASP A 36 -2.83 -31.54 -3.85
C ASP A 36 -1.90 -30.36 -4.17
N GLU A 37 -1.23 -29.80 -3.15
CA GLU A 37 -0.34 -28.66 -3.29
C GLU A 37 1.06 -29.05 -3.77
N VAL A 38 1.70 -28.16 -4.54
CA VAL A 38 3.10 -28.24 -4.93
C VAL A 38 3.79 -26.91 -4.61
N LEU A 39 5.02 -27.00 -4.11
CA LEU A 39 5.89 -25.85 -3.89
C LEU A 39 6.85 -25.72 -5.08
N ILE A 40 6.83 -24.56 -5.73
CA ILE A 40 7.68 -24.26 -6.88
C ILE A 40 8.78 -23.29 -6.43
N LYS A 41 10.04 -23.65 -6.70
CA LYS A 41 11.15 -22.69 -6.75
C LYS A 41 11.05 -21.94 -8.07
N ILE A 42 10.79 -20.64 -8.00
CA ILE A 42 10.50 -19.83 -9.18
C ILE A 42 11.80 -19.56 -9.96
N HIS A 43 11.71 -19.63 -11.29
CA HIS A 43 12.74 -19.29 -12.29
C HIS A 43 12.28 -18.22 -13.28
N ALA A 44 10.99 -17.89 -13.32
CA ALA A 44 10.49 -16.66 -13.89
C ALA A 44 9.08 -16.37 -13.39
N ALA A 45 8.72 -15.09 -13.34
CA ALA A 45 7.36 -14.62 -13.05
C ALA A 45 6.96 -13.54 -14.04
N SER A 46 5.67 -13.25 -14.21
CA SER A 46 5.20 -12.16 -15.08
C SER A 46 4.34 -11.15 -14.29
N ALA A 47 4.37 -9.89 -14.74
CA ALA A 47 3.54 -8.83 -14.16
C ALA A 47 2.36 -8.53 -15.07
N ASN A 48 1.18 -8.50 -14.48
CA ASN A 48 -0.10 -8.42 -15.16
C ASN A 48 -0.96 -7.26 -14.62
N PRO A 49 -1.88 -6.70 -15.42
CA PRO A 49 -2.78 -5.64 -14.95
C PRO A 49 -3.65 -6.01 -13.74
N ILE A 50 -3.92 -7.31 -13.53
CA ILE A 50 -4.65 -7.76 -12.34
C ILE A 50 -3.81 -7.62 -11.07
N ASP A 51 -2.49 -7.74 -11.16
CA ASP A 51 -1.59 -7.65 -10.00
C ASP A 51 -1.65 -6.24 -9.41
N THR A 52 -1.57 -5.22 -10.28
CA THR A 52 -1.67 -3.81 -9.87
C THR A 52 -3.08 -3.45 -9.40
N LYS A 53 -4.13 -3.98 -10.04
CA LYS A 53 -5.51 -3.78 -9.59
C LYS A 53 -5.77 -4.37 -8.20
N VAL A 54 -5.31 -5.60 -7.95
CA VAL A 54 -5.41 -6.26 -6.64
C VAL A 54 -4.61 -5.47 -5.61
N ALA A 55 -3.40 -5.04 -5.96
CA ALA A 55 -2.59 -4.20 -5.09
C ALA A 55 -3.28 -2.86 -4.74
N GLU A 56 -4.02 -2.24 -5.67
CA GLU A 56 -4.83 -1.05 -5.39
C GLU A 56 -6.10 -1.32 -4.58
N GLY A 57 -6.38 -2.57 -4.22
CA GLY A 57 -7.54 -2.97 -3.44
C GLY A 57 -8.78 -3.24 -4.28
N ALA A 58 -8.63 -3.51 -5.59
CA ALA A 58 -9.70 -4.15 -6.33
C ALA A 58 -10.08 -5.46 -5.63
N LEU A 59 -11.38 -5.70 -5.48
CA LEU A 59 -11.95 -6.88 -4.81
C LEU A 59 -11.76 -6.91 -3.27
N LYS A 60 -11.24 -5.86 -2.62
CA LYS A 60 -11.09 -5.84 -1.14
C LYS A 60 -12.39 -6.02 -0.35
N MET A 61 -13.53 -5.71 -0.96
CA MET A 61 -14.86 -5.94 -0.37
C MET A 61 -15.35 -7.38 -0.56
N ALA A 62 -14.81 -8.10 -1.55
CA ALA A 62 -15.22 -9.46 -1.90
C ALA A 62 -14.25 -10.53 -1.40
N HIS A 63 -13.00 -10.15 -1.12
CA HIS A 63 -11.94 -11.05 -0.68
C HIS A 63 -11.17 -10.43 0.49
N LYS A 64 -10.90 -11.25 1.51
CA LYS A 64 -10.06 -10.88 2.65
C LYS A 64 -8.61 -11.18 2.30
N TYR A 65 -7.79 -10.15 2.25
CA TYR A 65 -6.37 -10.27 1.99
C TYR A 65 -5.58 -10.31 3.31
N THR A 66 -4.53 -11.12 3.35
CA THR A 66 -3.55 -11.15 4.43
C THR A 66 -2.32 -10.38 3.98
N PHE A 67 -1.87 -9.45 4.82
CA PHE A 67 -0.65 -8.67 4.58
C PHE A 67 0.52 -9.25 5.40
N PRO A 68 1.77 -9.22 4.89
CA PRO A 68 2.20 -8.65 3.61
C PRO A 68 1.64 -9.45 2.41
N LEU A 69 1.09 -8.75 1.42
CA LEU A 69 0.52 -9.40 0.24
C LEU A 69 1.60 -9.50 -0.83
N VAL A 70 2.05 -10.73 -1.11
CA VAL A 70 2.98 -11.01 -2.22
C VAL A 70 2.25 -10.86 -3.56
N LEU A 71 2.84 -10.12 -4.50
CA LEU A 71 2.23 -9.82 -5.81
C LEU A 71 2.55 -10.90 -6.86
N GLY A 72 1.81 -10.88 -7.97
CA GLY A 72 2.03 -11.74 -9.14
C GLY A 72 1.14 -12.99 -9.13
N HIS A 73 0.76 -13.44 -10.33
CA HIS A 73 -0.09 -14.64 -10.52
C HIS A 73 0.55 -15.72 -11.40
N ASP A 74 1.56 -15.38 -12.19
CA ASP A 74 2.18 -16.32 -13.13
C ASP A 74 3.59 -16.66 -12.67
N ALA A 75 3.93 -17.93 -12.73
CA ALA A 75 5.29 -18.41 -12.50
C ALA A 75 5.65 -19.52 -13.49
N SER A 76 6.95 -19.64 -13.74
CA SER A 76 7.56 -20.88 -14.19
C SER A 76 8.77 -21.19 -13.31
N GLY A 77 9.04 -22.46 -13.10
CA GLY A 77 10.11 -22.86 -12.20
C GLY A 77 10.29 -24.35 -12.04
N THR A 78 10.92 -24.76 -10.95
CA THR A 78 11.17 -26.17 -10.64
C THR A 78 10.43 -26.58 -9.38
N ILE A 79 9.78 -27.74 -9.39
CA ILE A 79 9.12 -28.27 -8.20
C ILE A 79 10.17 -28.56 -7.11
N ALA A 80 10.00 -27.93 -5.96
CA ALA A 80 10.83 -28.09 -4.77
C ALA A 80 10.26 -29.11 -3.79
N ALA A 81 8.93 -29.19 -3.68
CA ALA A 81 8.22 -30.17 -2.86
C ALA A 81 6.83 -30.47 -3.42
N VAL A 82 6.28 -31.63 -3.09
CA VAL A 82 4.93 -32.07 -3.50
C VAL A 82 4.14 -32.58 -2.30
N GLY A 83 2.84 -32.32 -2.29
CA GLY A 83 1.91 -32.86 -1.31
C GLY A 83 1.66 -34.36 -1.53
N THR A 84 1.09 -35.00 -0.52
CA THR A 84 0.91 -36.47 -0.49
C THR A 84 -0.11 -37.00 -1.51
N GLY A 85 -0.96 -36.13 -2.04
CA GLY A 85 -1.97 -36.46 -3.06
C GLY A 85 -1.56 -36.11 -4.49
N VAL A 86 -0.39 -35.48 -4.69
CA VAL A 86 0.15 -35.15 -6.01
C VAL A 86 0.70 -36.42 -6.67
N SER A 87 0.36 -36.65 -7.93
CA SER A 87 0.71 -37.91 -8.63
C SER A 87 1.26 -37.71 -10.05
N GLY A 88 0.85 -36.64 -10.74
CA GLY A 88 1.30 -36.26 -12.08
C GLY A 88 2.54 -35.38 -12.10
N LEU A 89 3.02 -34.91 -10.94
CA LEU A 89 4.16 -34.02 -10.80
C LEU A 89 5.13 -34.52 -9.72
N LYS A 90 6.43 -34.30 -9.91
CA LYS A 90 7.48 -34.68 -8.94
C LYS A 90 8.53 -33.58 -8.75
N VAL A 91 9.24 -33.66 -7.62
CA VAL A 91 10.39 -32.79 -7.32
C VAL A 91 11.40 -32.84 -8.47
N GLY A 92 11.86 -31.67 -8.90
CA GLY A 92 12.77 -31.52 -10.04
C GLY A 92 12.08 -31.27 -11.38
N ASP A 93 10.77 -31.48 -11.50
CA ASP A 93 10.04 -31.14 -12.73
C ASP A 93 10.07 -29.63 -12.98
N GLN A 94 10.27 -29.26 -14.25
CA GLN A 94 10.15 -27.87 -14.71
C GLN A 94 8.71 -27.59 -15.11
N VAL A 95 8.11 -26.56 -14.54
CA VAL A 95 6.67 -26.29 -14.64
C VAL A 95 6.37 -24.83 -14.93
N SER A 96 5.15 -24.57 -15.37
CA SER A 96 4.51 -23.25 -15.35
C SER A 96 3.14 -23.33 -14.67
N THR A 97 2.73 -22.23 -14.04
CA THR A 97 1.48 -22.16 -13.29
C THR A 97 0.86 -20.78 -13.39
N ARG A 98 -0.47 -20.76 -13.35
CA ARG A 98 -1.23 -19.59 -12.92
C ARG A 98 -1.82 -19.87 -11.55
N LEU A 99 -1.38 -19.13 -10.54
CA LEU A 99 -1.78 -19.36 -9.16
C LEU A 99 -3.29 -19.25 -8.95
N PRO A 100 -3.92 -20.20 -8.25
CA PRO A 100 -5.24 -20.00 -7.68
C PRO A 100 -5.28 -18.77 -6.76
N SER A 101 -6.41 -18.05 -6.76
CA SER A 101 -6.52 -16.72 -6.15
C SER A 101 -6.43 -16.68 -4.60
N HIS A 102 -6.29 -17.83 -3.93
CA HIS A 102 -6.16 -17.92 -2.47
C HIS A 102 -4.71 -18.09 -1.99
N PHE A 103 -3.75 -18.30 -2.90
CA PHE A 103 -2.34 -18.40 -2.55
C PHE A 103 -1.63 -17.04 -2.60
N SER A 104 -0.52 -16.95 -1.86
CA SER A 104 0.44 -15.84 -1.95
C SER A 104 1.07 -15.78 -3.35
N GLY A 105 1.34 -14.58 -3.86
CA GLY A 105 1.73 -14.35 -5.26
C GLY A 105 3.10 -14.90 -5.70
N THR A 106 3.41 -14.71 -6.98
CA THR A 106 4.56 -15.31 -7.68
C THR A 106 5.80 -14.43 -7.83
N MET A 107 5.74 -13.16 -7.46
CA MET A 107 6.90 -12.27 -7.50
C MET A 107 7.77 -12.51 -6.26
N ALA A 108 8.28 -13.74 -6.14
CA ALA A 108 9.02 -14.27 -4.99
C ALA A 108 9.99 -15.37 -5.42
N GLU A 109 10.78 -15.90 -4.49
CA GLU A 109 11.66 -17.04 -4.76
C GLU A 109 10.91 -18.37 -4.80
N TYR A 110 9.81 -18.50 -4.05
CA TYR A 110 8.95 -19.68 -4.04
C TYR A 110 7.48 -19.30 -4.10
N CYS A 111 6.65 -20.16 -4.68
CA CYS A 111 5.20 -20.08 -4.56
C CYS A 111 4.57 -21.44 -4.31
N LEU A 112 3.39 -21.41 -3.68
CA LEU A 112 2.52 -22.56 -3.47
C LEU A 112 1.39 -22.51 -4.49
N THR A 113 1.05 -23.66 -5.07
CA THR A 113 -0.04 -23.82 -6.03
C THR A 113 -0.56 -25.25 -5.95
N THR A 114 -1.62 -25.58 -6.69
CA THR A 114 -2.12 -26.96 -6.81
C THR A 114 -1.60 -27.65 -8.06
N GLU A 115 -1.62 -28.98 -8.06
CA GLU A 115 -1.38 -29.81 -9.23
C GLU A 115 -2.32 -29.44 -10.40
N SER A 116 -3.60 -29.21 -10.12
CA SER A 116 -4.61 -28.87 -11.14
C SER A 116 -4.37 -27.52 -11.85
N ALA A 117 -3.53 -26.66 -11.29
CA ALA A 117 -3.19 -25.34 -11.83
C ALA A 117 -1.79 -25.29 -12.48
N THR A 118 -1.06 -26.40 -12.47
CA THR A 118 0.37 -26.45 -12.81
C THR A 118 0.62 -27.46 -13.91
N ALA A 119 1.33 -27.06 -14.97
CA ALA A 119 1.68 -27.92 -16.08
C ALA A 119 3.18 -28.01 -16.26
N LEU A 120 3.65 -29.10 -16.87
CA LEU A 120 5.04 -29.22 -17.29
C LEU A 120 5.38 -28.14 -18.31
N LYS A 121 6.51 -27.47 -18.11
CA LYS A 121 7.10 -26.57 -19.11
C LYS A 121 7.68 -27.42 -20.23
N PRO A 122 7.40 -27.14 -21.51
CA PRO A 122 8.11 -27.77 -22.61
C PRO A 122 9.64 -27.60 -22.46
N GLU A 123 10.40 -28.66 -22.71
CA GLU A 123 11.84 -28.68 -22.44
C GLU A 123 12.60 -27.59 -23.22
N SER A 124 12.24 -27.39 -24.50
CA SER A 124 12.84 -26.39 -25.39
C SER A 124 12.44 -24.94 -25.08
N MET A 125 11.47 -24.72 -24.19
CA MET A 125 11.00 -23.37 -23.85
C MET A 125 11.79 -22.78 -22.68
N SER A 126 12.16 -21.51 -22.76
CA SER A 126 12.78 -20.78 -21.65
C SER A 126 11.79 -20.60 -20.49
N PHE A 127 12.29 -20.45 -19.26
CA PHE A 127 11.42 -20.10 -18.13
C PHE A 127 10.71 -18.76 -18.33
N VAL A 128 11.38 -17.77 -18.93
CA VAL A 128 10.81 -16.43 -19.22
C VAL A 128 9.60 -16.52 -20.13
N ASP A 129 9.71 -17.29 -21.22
CA ASP A 129 8.60 -17.50 -22.15
C ASP A 129 7.47 -18.26 -21.47
N ALA A 130 7.82 -19.32 -20.72
CA ALA A 130 6.85 -20.13 -20.00
C ALA A 130 6.06 -19.36 -18.92
N ALA A 131 6.69 -18.39 -18.25
CA ALA A 131 6.02 -17.52 -17.27
C ALA A 131 5.18 -16.41 -17.92
N SER A 132 5.39 -16.11 -19.21
CA SER A 132 4.63 -15.09 -19.95
C SER A 132 3.24 -15.56 -20.41
N ILE A 133 3.03 -16.88 -20.40
CA ILE A 133 1.84 -17.55 -20.94
C ILE A 133 0.68 -17.66 -19.95
N PRO A 134 0.83 -17.98 -18.64
CA PRO A 134 -0.26 -18.59 -17.89
C PRO A 134 -1.54 -17.74 -17.77
N LEU A 135 -1.50 -16.52 -17.24
CA LEU A 135 -2.70 -15.67 -17.14
C LEU A 135 -3.25 -15.31 -18.52
N ALA A 136 -2.38 -14.78 -19.40
CA ALA A 136 -2.81 -14.24 -20.69
C ALA A 136 -3.31 -15.35 -21.64
N GLY A 137 -2.54 -16.43 -21.77
CA GLY A 137 -2.84 -17.58 -22.61
C GLY A 137 -4.07 -18.33 -22.15
N LEU A 138 -4.23 -18.65 -20.85
CA LEU A 138 -5.44 -19.31 -20.36
C LEU A 138 -6.68 -18.45 -20.55
N THR A 139 -6.55 -17.13 -20.35
CA THR A 139 -7.65 -16.19 -20.63
C THR A 139 -8.07 -16.28 -22.09
N VAL A 140 -7.12 -16.22 -23.01
CA VAL A 140 -7.40 -16.33 -24.46
C VAL A 140 -8.02 -17.68 -24.80
N LEU A 141 -7.43 -18.78 -24.34
CA LEU A 141 -7.91 -20.14 -24.65
C LEU A 141 -9.35 -20.34 -24.21
N GLN A 142 -9.70 -19.91 -22.99
CA GLN A 142 -11.06 -20.03 -22.46
C GLN A 142 -12.06 -19.12 -23.19
N VAL A 143 -11.64 -17.91 -23.58
CA VAL A 143 -12.44 -17.00 -24.41
C VAL A 143 -12.71 -17.61 -25.77
N LEU A 144 -11.67 -18.08 -26.47
CA LEU A 144 -11.80 -18.60 -27.83
C LEU A 144 -12.62 -19.88 -27.86
N ARG A 145 -12.42 -20.82 -26.94
CA ARG A 145 -13.26 -22.03 -26.83
C ARG A 145 -14.73 -21.71 -26.56
N ARG A 146 -15.01 -20.72 -25.72
CA ARG A 146 -16.40 -20.28 -25.45
C ARG A 146 -17.04 -19.65 -26.69
N ALA A 147 -16.29 -18.83 -27.42
CA ALA A 147 -16.76 -18.23 -28.67
C ALA A 147 -16.96 -19.27 -29.78
N GLU A 148 -16.01 -20.21 -29.92
CA GLU A 148 -16.09 -21.31 -30.88
C GLU A 148 -17.35 -22.16 -30.65
N ALA A 149 -17.62 -22.54 -29.40
CA ALA A 149 -18.83 -23.29 -29.04
C ALA A 149 -20.11 -22.50 -29.36
N ALA A 150 -20.12 -21.18 -29.13
CA ALA A 150 -21.28 -20.34 -29.40
C ALA A 150 -21.50 -20.07 -30.91
N LEU A 151 -20.44 -20.11 -31.72
CA LEU A 151 -20.49 -19.79 -33.16
C LEU A 151 -20.49 -21.04 -34.06
N GLY A 152 -20.20 -22.22 -33.52
CA GLY A 152 -20.05 -23.45 -34.28
C GLY A 152 -18.74 -23.50 -35.08
N GLY A 153 -17.67 -22.89 -34.59
CA GLY A 153 -16.38 -22.76 -35.30
C GLY A 153 -16.06 -21.33 -35.76
N PHE A 154 -14.79 -21.07 -36.03
CA PHE A 154 -14.30 -19.79 -36.56
C PHE A 154 -14.11 -19.76 -38.08
N ASN A 155 -14.21 -20.90 -38.77
CA ASN A 155 -14.09 -20.96 -40.22
C ASN A 155 -15.09 -20.02 -40.91
N GLY A 156 -14.57 -19.15 -41.78
CA GLY A 156 -15.38 -18.15 -42.48
C GLY A 156 -15.79 -16.93 -41.63
N LYS A 157 -15.44 -16.87 -40.34
CA LYS A 157 -15.86 -15.84 -39.39
C LYS A 157 -14.88 -14.67 -39.30
N THR A 158 -15.41 -13.50 -38.96
CA THR A 158 -14.65 -12.28 -38.65
C THR A 158 -14.58 -12.05 -37.15
N ALA A 159 -13.37 -11.99 -36.60
CA ALA A 159 -13.11 -11.64 -35.21
C ALA A 159 -12.61 -10.19 -35.07
N TYR A 160 -12.99 -9.50 -34.00
CA TYR A 160 -12.46 -8.20 -33.61
C TYR A 160 -11.73 -8.31 -32.26
N VAL A 161 -10.43 -8.02 -32.27
CA VAL A 161 -9.54 -8.07 -31.11
C VAL A 161 -8.84 -6.71 -30.97
N PRO A 162 -9.42 -5.73 -30.24
CA PRO A 162 -8.75 -4.47 -29.99
C PRO A 162 -7.43 -4.65 -29.21
N GLY A 163 -6.46 -3.78 -29.46
CA GLY A 163 -5.17 -3.80 -28.78
C GLY A 163 -4.30 -5.01 -29.13
N GLY A 164 -4.05 -5.25 -30.42
CA GLY A 164 -3.43 -6.49 -30.92
C GLY A 164 -2.03 -6.83 -30.40
N LEU A 165 -1.27 -5.87 -29.87
CA LEU A 165 0.04 -6.13 -29.24
C LEU A 165 -0.01 -6.12 -27.69
N SER A 166 -1.20 -6.15 -27.10
CA SER A 166 -1.37 -6.39 -25.67
C SER A 166 -1.07 -7.84 -25.30
N GLY A 167 -0.89 -8.14 -24.00
CA GLY A 167 -0.57 -9.49 -23.52
C GLY A 167 -1.57 -10.57 -23.99
N THR A 168 -2.87 -10.26 -23.98
CA THR A 168 -3.90 -11.18 -24.50
C THR A 168 -4.13 -11.02 -26.01
N GLY A 169 -4.07 -9.79 -26.53
CA GLY A 169 -4.34 -9.52 -27.96
C GLY A 169 -3.40 -10.26 -28.90
N ASN A 170 -2.10 -10.29 -28.59
CA ASN A 170 -1.11 -10.91 -29.48
C ASN A 170 -1.27 -12.44 -29.54
N ILE A 171 -1.62 -13.08 -28.41
CA ILE A 171 -1.88 -14.52 -28.37
C ILE A 171 -3.20 -14.83 -29.07
N ALA A 172 -4.25 -14.04 -28.81
CA ALA A 172 -5.57 -14.23 -29.42
C ALA A 172 -5.53 -14.17 -30.94
N ILE A 173 -4.86 -13.17 -31.54
CA ILE A 173 -4.77 -13.03 -32.99
C ILE A 173 -4.02 -14.22 -33.60
N GLN A 174 -2.91 -14.65 -32.99
CA GLN A 174 -2.14 -15.80 -33.48
C GLN A 174 -2.92 -17.11 -33.37
N LEU A 175 -3.63 -17.36 -32.27
CA LEU A 175 -4.43 -18.58 -32.12
C LEU A 175 -5.67 -18.58 -33.03
N LEU A 176 -6.37 -17.45 -33.17
CA LEU A 176 -7.47 -17.30 -34.11
C LEU A 176 -7.04 -17.66 -35.54
N LYS A 177 -5.82 -17.28 -35.92
CA LYS A 177 -5.24 -17.56 -37.22
C LYS A 177 -4.74 -19.00 -37.37
N ASN A 178 -3.89 -19.46 -36.44
CA ASN A 178 -3.07 -20.66 -36.63
C ASN A 178 -3.70 -21.94 -36.03
N VAL A 179 -4.75 -21.80 -35.21
CA VAL A 179 -5.40 -22.91 -34.50
C VAL A 179 -6.90 -22.95 -34.78
N PHE A 180 -7.60 -21.83 -34.61
CA PHE A 180 -9.06 -21.80 -34.72
C PHE A 180 -9.58 -21.52 -36.15
N GLY A 181 -8.74 -21.01 -37.05
CA GLY A 181 -9.09 -20.86 -38.48
C GLY A 181 -10.06 -19.72 -38.79
N ALA A 182 -9.98 -18.59 -38.07
CA ALA A 182 -10.76 -17.41 -38.41
C ALA A 182 -10.45 -16.93 -39.84
N LYS A 183 -11.46 -16.48 -40.59
CA LYS A 183 -11.24 -15.92 -41.93
C LYS A 183 -10.56 -14.56 -41.85
N LYS A 184 -11.01 -13.73 -40.90
CA LYS A 184 -10.57 -12.35 -40.75
C LYS A 184 -10.42 -11.99 -39.28
N VAL A 185 -9.36 -11.27 -38.93
CA VAL A 185 -9.15 -10.69 -37.61
C VAL A 185 -8.87 -9.20 -37.74
N ILE A 186 -9.73 -8.38 -37.14
CA ILE A 186 -9.56 -6.93 -37.08
C ILE A 186 -8.90 -6.57 -35.74
N THR A 187 -7.92 -5.68 -35.75
CA THR A 187 -7.24 -5.21 -34.52
C THR A 187 -6.99 -3.72 -34.55
N THR A 188 -6.92 -3.10 -33.38
CA THR A 188 -6.56 -1.69 -33.20
C THR A 188 -5.19 -1.52 -32.53
N LEU A 189 -4.39 -0.59 -33.04
CA LEU A 189 -3.04 -0.29 -32.57
C LEU A 189 -2.76 1.22 -32.75
N SER A 190 -1.82 1.77 -31.99
CA SER A 190 -1.29 3.12 -32.25
C SER A 190 -0.33 3.09 -33.44
N THR A 191 -0.19 4.19 -34.20
CA THR A 191 0.70 4.32 -35.37
C THR A 191 2.03 3.58 -35.23
N GLY A 192 2.79 3.87 -34.17
CA GLY A 192 4.13 3.31 -33.96
C GLY A 192 4.20 1.80 -33.72
N LYS A 193 3.05 1.12 -33.58
CA LYS A 193 2.95 -0.33 -33.32
C LYS A 193 2.50 -1.14 -34.53
N ILE A 194 2.05 -0.49 -35.60
CA ILE A 194 1.46 -1.15 -36.77
C ILE A 194 2.47 -2.07 -37.47
N GLU A 195 3.68 -1.58 -37.77
CA GLU A 195 4.68 -2.38 -38.49
C GLU A 195 5.15 -3.60 -37.67
N LYS A 196 5.34 -3.44 -36.35
CA LYS A 196 5.64 -4.57 -35.46
C LYS A 196 4.54 -5.62 -35.46
N ALA A 197 3.27 -5.20 -35.51
CA ALA A 197 2.14 -6.12 -35.57
C ALA A 197 2.05 -6.85 -36.92
N LYS A 198 2.28 -6.14 -38.04
CA LYS A 198 2.33 -6.74 -39.37
C LYS A 198 3.40 -7.82 -39.46
N GLU A 199 4.58 -7.57 -38.91
CA GLU A 199 5.66 -8.56 -38.89
C GLU A 199 5.31 -9.76 -38.02
N LEU A 200 4.77 -9.53 -36.81
CA LEU A 200 4.38 -10.61 -35.90
C LEU A 200 3.28 -11.52 -36.47
N PHE A 201 2.29 -10.95 -37.16
CA PHE A 201 1.13 -11.68 -37.67
C PHE A 201 1.23 -12.06 -39.16
N LYS A 202 2.40 -11.89 -39.77
CA LYS A 202 2.64 -12.17 -41.20
C LYS A 202 2.35 -13.64 -41.59
N GLY A 203 1.96 -13.86 -42.85
CA GLY A 203 1.69 -15.18 -43.43
C GLY A 203 0.33 -15.78 -43.03
N GLY A 204 0.05 -17.02 -43.42
CA GLY A 204 -1.20 -17.74 -43.14
C GLY A 204 -2.41 -17.28 -43.98
N GLU A 205 -3.52 -18.00 -43.86
CA GLU A 205 -4.73 -17.79 -44.68
C GLU A 205 -5.68 -16.72 -44.09
N THR A 206 -5.60 -16.47 -42.78
CA THR A 206 -6.42 -15.46 -42.11
C THR A 206 -5.97 -14.05 -42.46
N GLU A 207 -6.89 -13.24 -42.97
CA GLU A 207 -6.67 -11.82 -43.20
C GLU A 207 -6.59 -11.08 -41.86
N VAL A 208 -5.52 -10.32 -41.61
CA VAL A 208 -5.42 -9.44 -40.43
C VAL A 208 -5.53 -7.99 -40.87
N VAL A 209 -6.57 -7.30 -40.37
CA VAL A 209 -6.84 -5.88 -40.64
C VAL A 209 -6.35 -5.03 -39.47
N TYR A 210 -5.55 -4.01 -39.77
CA TYR A 210 -4.93 -3.14 -38.78
C TYR A 210 -5.54 -1.75 -38.83
N ILE A 211 -6.20 -1.35 -37.74
CA ILE A 211 -6.79 -0.01 -37.60
C ILE A 211 -5.89 0.83 -36.70
N ASP A 212 -5.48 2.00 -37.21
CA ASP A 212 -4.71 2.99 -36.46
C ASP A 212 -5.67 3.91 -35.70
N TYR A 213 -5.92 3.58 -34.43
CA TYR A 213 -6.90 4.31 -33.62
C TYR A 213 -6.50 5.77 -33.34
N THR A 214 -5.26 6.16 -33.66
CA THR A 214 -4.80 7.55 -33.51
C THR A 214 -5.15 8.41 -34.72
N LYS A 215 -5.58 7.79 -35.84
CA LYS A 215 -5.95 8.47 -37.08
C LYS A 215 -7.43 8.41 -37.38
N GLU A 216 -8.09 7.31 -36.97
CA GLU A 216 -9.50 7.11 -37.22
C GLU A 216 -10.19 6.44 -36.03
N ASN A 217 -11.51 6.64 -35.92
CA ASN A 217 -12.31 5.95 -34.92
C ASN A 217 -12.56 4.51 -35.36
N PRO A 218 -12.17 3.48 -34.58
CA PRO A 218 -12.39 2.08 -34.95
C PRO A 218 -13.86 1.72 -35.20
N ASN A 219 -14.80 2.35 -34.49
CA ASN A 219 -16.23 2.09 -34.68
C ASN A 219 -16.80 2.70 -35.98
N SER A 220 -16.03 3.54 -36.67
CA SER A 220 -16.37 4.08 -37.99
C SER A 220 -15.61 3.39 -39.12
N ALA A 221 -14.42 2.85 -38.82
CA ALA A 221 -13.59 2.12 -39.78
C ALA A 221 -14.06 0.68 -40.03
N ILE A 222 -14.78 0.09 -39.07
CA ILE A 222 -15.33 -1.27 -39.17
C ILE A 222 -16.76 -1.19 -39.70
N GLU A 223 -17.06 -1.96 -40.73
CA GLU A 223 -18.41 -2.05 -41.29
C GLU A 223 -19.41 -2.64 -40.27
N ALA A 224 -20.56 -1.98 -40.12
CA ALA A 224 -21.59 -2.37 -39.17
C ALA A 224 -22.15 -3.77 -39.47
N GLY A 225 -22.37 -4.57 -38.42
CA GLY A 225 -22.98 -5.90 -38.53
C GLY A 225 -22.12 -6.95 -39.25
N THR A 226 -20.81 -6.77 -39.35
CA THR A 226 -19.89 -7.71 -40.05
C THR A 226 -19.04 -8.57 -39.12
N VAL A 227 -18.97 -8.25 -37.83
CA VAL A 227 -18.15 -8.97 -36.85
C VAL A 227 -18.95 -10.12 -36.22
N ASP A 228 -18.43 -11.34 -36.29
CA ASP A 228 -19.00 -12.53 -35.65
C ASP A 228 -18.64 -12.62 -34.16
N PHE A 229 -17.40 -12.28 -33.83
CA PHE A 229 -16.84 -12.42 -32.51
C PHE A 229 -16.04 -11.18 -32.12
N MET A 230 -16.28 -10.62 -30.93
CA MET A 230 -15.40 -9.62 -30.34
C MET A 230 -14.80 -10.13 -29.04
N PHE A 231 -13.48 -10.07 -28.94
CA PHE A 231 -12.77 -10.24 -27.69
C PHE A 231 -12.52 -8.87 -27.05
N ASP A 232 -13.37 -8.45 -26.11
CA ASP A 232 -13.27 -7.13 -25.50
C ASP A 232 -12.21 -7.06 -24.40
N THR A 233 -11.02 -6.62 -24.80
CA THR A 233 -9.86 -6.37 -23.93
C THR A 233 -9.76 -4.91 -23.47
N MET A 234 -10.48 -3.98 -24.10
CA MET A 234 -10.30 -2.52 -23.96
C MET A 234 -11.56 -1.79 -23.47
N ALA A 235 -12.52 -2.51 -22.89
CA ALA A 235 -13.79 -2.03 -22.37
C ALA A 235 -14.73 -1.40 -23.43
N GLY A 236 -14.54 -1.77 -24.70
CA GLY A 236 -15.26 -1.24 -25.87
C GLY A 236 -16.54 -1.99 -26.24
N ALA A 237 -16.90 -3.07 -25.53
CA ALA A 237 -18.02 -3.95 -25.90
C ALA A 237 -19.33 -3.23 -26.27
N ILE A 238 -19.68 -2.21 -25.49
CA ILE A 238 -20.95 -1.51 -25.64
C ILE A 238 -20.95 -0.57 -26.85
N ASP A 239 -19.83 0.12 -27.08
CA ASP A 239 -19.70 1.07 -28.18
C ASP A 239 -19.55 0.35 -29.53
N SER A 240 -19.04 -0.88 -29.50
CA SER A 240 -18.87 -1.73 -30.67
C SER A 240 -20.11 -2.60 -30.99
N LEU A 241 -21.21 -2.50 -30.23
CA LEU A 241 -22.44 -3.26 -30.51
C LEU A 241 -22.94 -3.15 -31.96
N PRO A 242 -22.93 -1.97 -32.63
CA PRO A 242 -23.34 -1.85 -34.02
C PRO A 242 -22.47 -2.61 -35.01
N LEU A 243 -21.22 -2.93 -34.65
CA LEU A 243 -20.27 -3.66 -35.51
C LEU A 243 -20.57 -5.16 -35.53
N ILE A 244 -21.19 -5.67 -34.46
CA ILE A 244 -21.42 -7.09 -34.29
C ILE A 244 -22.68 -7.49 -35.03
N ARG A 245 -22.60 -8.56 -35.82
CA ARG A 245 -23.78 -9.09 -36.52
C ARG A 245 -24.81 -9.64 -35.53
N LYS A 246 -26.06 -9.76 -35.98
CA LYS A 246 -27.09 -10.52 -35.24
C LYS A 246 -26.64 -11.96 -35.03
N GLY A 247 -26.78 -12.44 -33.80
CA GLY A 247 -26.27 -13.74 -33.33
C GLY A 247 -24.76 -13.78 -33.09
N GLY A 248 -24.05 -12.65 -33.27
CA GLY A 248 -22.64 -12.53 -32.94
C GLY A 248 -22.39 -12.48 -31.43
N VAL A 249 -21.14 -12.66 -31.04
CA VAL A 249 -20.74 -12.88 -29.65
C VAL A 249 -19.72 -11.83 -29.22
N ILE A 250 -19.93 -11.22 -28.05
CA ILE A 250 -18.92 -10.42 -27.36
C ILE A 250 -18.56 -11.15 -26.06
N ILE A 251 -17.27 -11.44 -25.88
CA ILE A 251 -16.73 -11.93 -24.61
C ILE A 251 -15.77 -10.87 -24.07
N SER A 252 -16.11 -10.32 -22.91
CA SER A 252 -15.33 -9.26 -22.25
C SER A 252 -14.54 -9.79 -21.07
N ILE A 253 -13.29 -9.34 -20.95
CA ILE A 253 -12.46 -9.49 -19.74
C ILE A 253 -12.17 -8.14 -19.05
N SER A 254 -12.57 -7.04 -19.68
CA SER A 254 -12.21 -5.67 -19.31
C SER A 254 -13.30 -4.95 -18.53
N LYS A 255 -14.57 -5.35 -18.67
CA LYS A 255 -15.69 -4.89 -17.83
C LYS A 255 -15.68 -5.50 -16.43
N THR A 256 -16.59 -5.06 -15.58
CA THR A 256 -16.80 -5.63 -14.25
C THR A 256 -17.52 -6.97 -14.36
N PRO A 257 -17.16 -8.02 -13.58
CA PRO A 257 -17.94 -9.26 -13.52
C PRO A 257 -19.36 -9.02 -12.99
N SER A 258 -20.26 -9.96 -13.25
CA SER A 258 -21.54 -10.02 -12.55
C SER A 258 -21.36 -10.39 -11.08
N GLY A 259 -22.38 -10.12 -10.27
CA GLY A 259 -22.40 -10.53 -8.86
C GLY A 259 -22.40 -12.05 -8.71
N GLU A 260 -23.03 -12.79 -9.62
CA GLU A 260 -23.00 -14.25 -9.61
C GLU A 260 -21.60 -14.82 -9.92
N GLU A 261 -20.88 -14.24 -10.89
CA GLU A 261 -19.48 -14.62 -11.13
C GLU A 261 -18.60 -14.31 -9.91
N LEU A 262 -18.87 -13.19 -9.22
CA LEU A 262 -18.18 -12.84 -7.99
C LEU A 262 -18.45 -13.86 -6.86
N LYS A 263 -19.71 -14.28 -6.67
CA LYS A 263 -20.08 -15.32 -5.69
C LYS A 263 -19.42 -16.67 -5.95
N LYS A 264 -19.32 -17.08 -7.22
CA LYS A 264 -18.64 -18.35 -7.57
C LYS A 264 -17.17 -18.33 -7.18
N LYS A 265 -16.53 -17.16 -7.23
CA LYS A 265 -15.09 -17.01 -6.98
C LYS A 265 -14.76 -16.73 -5.52
N PHE A 266 -15.67 -16.09 -4.78
CA PHE A 266 -15.42 -15.64 -3.42
C PHE A 266 -16.52 -16.13 -2.47
N GLY A 267 -16.13 -16.66 -1.31
CA GLY A 267 -17.04 -17.38 -0.41
C GLY A 267 -18.15 -16.53 0.21
N SER A 268 -18.03 -15.20 0.30
CA SER A 268 -19.05 -14.34 0.94
C SER A 268 -18.98 -12.86 0.50
N PRO A 269 -19.16 -12.51 -0.79
CA PRO A 269 -19.25 -11.12 -1.19
C PRO A 269 -20.50 -10.46 -0.56
N PRO A 270 -20.44 -9.17 -0.16
CA PRO A 270 -21.58 -8.46 0.40
C PRO A 270 -22.80 -8.50 -0.54
N TRP A 271 -23.97 -8.86 -0.02
CA TRP A 271 -25.17 -9.09 -0.84
C TRP A 271 -25.53 -7.88 -1.72
N PHE A 272 -25.39 -6.65 -1.21
CA PHE A 272 -25.70 -5.43 -1.94
C PHE A 272 -24.76 -5.23 -3.14
N MET A 273 -23.50 -5.65 -3.02
CA MET A 273 -22.52 -5.60 -4.11
C MET A 273 -22.90 -6.60 -5.21
N VAL A 274 -23.30 -7.82 -4.83
CA VAL A 274 -23.79 -8.82 -5.78
C VAL A 274 -24.99 -8.29 -6.55
N THR A 275 -25.98 -7.74 -5.85
CA THR A 275 -27.19 -7.18 -6.48
C THR A 275 -26.86 -6.06 -7.46
N LEU A 276 -26.00 -5.11 -7.07
CA LEU A 276 -25.57 -4.01 -7.92
C LEU A 276 -24.87 -4.51 -9.19
N LEU A 277 -23.93 -5.45 -9.05
CA LEU A 277 -23.17 -6.00 -10.18
C LEU A 277 -24.07 -6.81 -11.13
N ASN A 278 -25.03 -7.56 -10.60
CA ASN A 278 -26.03 -8.27 -11.40
C ASN A 278 -26.90 -7.28 -12.20
N LEU A 279 -27.30 -6.14 -11.61
CA LEU A 279 -28.05 -5.11 -12.31
C LEU A 279 -27.23 -4.50 -13.46
N ILE A 280 -25.94 -4.20 -13.23
CA ILE A 280 -25.04 -3.68 -14.27
C ILE A 280 -24.88 -4.70 -15.41
N ASP A 281 -24.65 -5.98 -15.09
CA ASP A 281 -24.56 -7.05 -16.09
C ASP A 281 -25.87 -7.18 -16.88
N GLN A 282 -27.03 -7.13 -16.21
CA GLN A 282 -28.34 -7.19 -16.85
C GLN A 282 -28.58 -6.02 -17.81
N VAL A 283 -28.16 -4.80 -17.46
CA VAL A 283 -28.22 -3.63 -18.36
C VAL A 283 -27.35 -3.86 -19.60
N ASN A 284 -26.12 -4.37 -19.43
CA ASN A 284 -25.23 -4.66 -20.55
C ASN A 284 -25.81 -5.73 -21.48
N ARG A 285 -26.34 -6.84 -20.91
CA ARG A 285 -27.01 -7.90 -21.68
C ARG A 285 -28.25 -7.40 -22.38
N TRP A 286 -29.04 -6.55 -21.73
CA TRP A 286 -30.23 -5.95 -22.35
C TRP A 286 -29.84 -5.07 -23.53
N ARG A 287 -28.84 -4.19 -23.37
CA ARG A 287 -28.32 -3.36 -24.48
C ARG A 287 -27.83 -4.23 -25.63
N ALA A 288 -27.02 -5.26 -25.35
CA ALA A 288 -26.53 -6.18 -26.37
C ALA A 288 -27.68 -6.95 -27.07
N GLY A 289 -28.67 -7.38 -26.29
CA GLY A 289 -29.88 -8.04 -26.78
C GLY A 289 -30.68 -7.19 -27.75
N ARG A 290 -30.72 -5.85 -27.59
CA ARG A 290 -31.37 -4.95 -28.56
C ARG A 290 -30.68 -4.95 -29.94
N TYR A 291 -29.41 -5.33 -30.01
CA TYR A 291 -28.67 -5.53 -31.25
C TYR A 291 -28.70 -7.00 -31.73
N GLY A 292 -29.34 -7.90 -30.97
CA GLY A 292 -29.29 -9.34 -31.22
C GLY A 292 -27.91 -9.95 -30.95
N VAL A 293 -27.14 -9.35 -30.03
CA VAL A 293 -25.76 -9.73 -29.72
C VAL A 293 -25.69 -10.47 -28.39
N ASN A 294 -24.94 -11.57 -28.36
CA ASN A 294 -24.69 -12.36 -27.15
C ASN A 294 -23.49 -11.79 -26.39
N TYR A 295 -23.75 -11.09 -25.29
CA TYR A 295 -22.72 -10.54 -24.41
C TYR A 295 -22.48 -11.44 -23.19
N SER A 296 -21.21 -11.67 -22.86
CA SER A 296 -20.82 -12.29 -21.59
C SER A 296 -19.50 -11.75 -21.06
N TYR A 297 -19.35 -11.77 -19.74
CA TYR A 297 -18.08 -11.59 -19.06
C TYR A 297 -17.38 -12.94 -18.87
N LEU A 298 -16.04 -12.97 -18.94
CA LEU A 298 -15.24 -14.14 -18.60
C LEU A 298 -14.27 -13.84 -17.47
N TRP A 299 -14.40 -14.59 -16.38
CA TRP A 299 -13.41 -14.68 -15.32
C TRP A 299 -12.53 -15.91 -15.58
N MET A 300 -11.21 -15.72 -15.69
CA MET A 300 -10.30 -16.83 -16.00
C MET A 300 -10.10 -17.74 -14.78
N SER A 301 -10.11 -19.05 -15.04
CA SER A 301 -9.79 -20.09 -14.04
C SER A 301 -8.45 -20.77 -14.35
N PRO A 302 -7.58 -21.03 -13.36
CA PRO A 302 -6.40 -21.86 -13.55
C PRO A 302 -6.75 -23.23 -14.14
N ASP A 303 -5.94 -23.74 -15.06
CA ASP A 303 -6.16 -25.01 -15.75
C ASP A 303 -4.84 -25.59 -16.29
N ALA A 304 -4.33 -26.64 -15.66
CA ALA A 304 -3.10 -27.32 -16.09
C ALA A 304 -3.18 -27.85 -17.54
N LYS A 305 -4.33 -28.40 -17.96
CA LYS A 305 -4.47 -28.95 -19.32
C LYS A 305 -4.40 -27.85 -20.38
N GLY A 306 -5.01 -26.70 -20.10
CA GLY A 306 -4.90 -25.52 -20.93
C GLY A 306 -3.46 -25.01 -21.05
N LEU A 307 -2.69 -25.02 -19.94
CA LEU A 307 -1.28 -24.63 -19.96
C LEU A 307 -0.41 -25.59 -20.76
N GLU A 308 -0.64 -26.89 -20.65
CA GLU A 308 0.06 -27.92 -21.43
C GLU A 308 -0.16 -27.71 -22.93
N GLU A 309 -1.42 -27.47 -23.34
CA GLU A 309 -1.76 -27.21 -24.73
C GLU A 309 -1.11 -25.92 -25.27
N LEU A 310 -1.16 -24.85 -24.48
CA LEU A 310 -0.51 -23.58 -24.83
C LEU A 310 1.01 -23.72 -24.93
N GLY A 311 1.63 -24.45 -24.01
CA GLY A 311 3.06 -24.75 -24.05
C GLY A 311 3.45 -25.50 -25.32
N ARG A 312 2.70 -26.56 -25.66
CA ARG A 312 2.89 -27.33 -26.89
C ARG A 312 2.74 -26.43 -28.14
N TRP A 313 1.66 -25.66 -28.23
CA TRP A 313 1.41 -24.75 -29.36
C TRP A 313 2.47 -23.67 -29.52
N ALA A 314 3.04 -23.16 -28.43
CA ALA A 314 4.15 -22.21 -28.51
C ALA A 314 5.40 -22.86 -29.13
N VAL A 315 5.76 -24.09 -28.73
CA VAL A 315 6.90 -24.82 -29.31
C VAL A 315 6.65 -25.25 -30.76
N GLU A 316 5.41 -25.61 -31.11
CA GLU A 316 4.99 -25.88 -32.49
C GLU A 316 4.93 -24.61 -33.37
N GLY A 317 5.20 -23.42 -32.80
CA GLY A 317 5.19 -22.15 -33.53
C GLY A 317 3.78 -21.65 -33.89
N LYS A 318 2.73 -22.18 -33.25
CA LYS A 318 1.33 -21.71 -33.46
C LYS A 318 1.11 -20.32 -32.89
N PHE A 319 1.89 -19.92 -31.89
CA PHE A 319 2.02 -18.52 -31.50
C PHE A 319 3.42 -18.30 -30.94
N LYS A 320 3.94 -17.08 -31.11
CA LYS A 320 5.16 -16.62 -30.46
C LYS A 320 4.78 -15.87 -29.19
N THR A 321 5.47 -16.17 -28.09
CA THR A 321 5.44 -15.35 -26.89
C THR A 321 6.01 -13.98 -27.22
N LEU A 322 5.42 -12.95 -26.61
CA LEU A 322 5.83 -11.58 -26.81
C LEU A 322 6.30 -11.06 -25.46
N VAL A 323 7.61 -11.14 -25.22
CA VAL A 323 8.23 -10.63 -23.99
C VAL A 323 8.87 -9.30 -24.30
N GLY A 324 8.46 -8.25 -23.59
CA GLY A 324 8.90 -6.88 -23.80
C GLY A 324 10.08 -6.50 -22.92
N ARG A 325 9.83 -6.39 -21.62
CA ARG A 325 10.87 -6.11 -20.62
C ARG A 325 11.17 -7.38 -19.84
N VAL A 326 12.46 -7.63 -19.62
CA VAL A 326 12.98 -8.60 -18.66
C VAL A 326 13.84 -7.87 -17.65
N ALA A 327 13.61 -8.17 -16.37
CA ALA A 327 14.46 -7.71 -15.29
C ALA A 327 14.80 -8.88 -14.36
N LYS A 328 15.99 -8.78 -13.77
CA LYS A 328 16.42 -9.68 -12.70
C LYS A 328 15.62 -9.38 -11.44
N PHE A 329 15.21 -10.42 -10.72
CA PHE A 329 14.46 -10.27 -9.47
C PHE A 329 15.24 -9.49 -8.41
N GLU A 330 16.57 -9.57 -8.45
CA GLU A 330 17.44 -8.84 -7.51
C GLU A 330 17.42 -7.34 -7.73
N ASP A 331 17.16 -6.91 -8.97
CA ASP A 331 17.06 -5.51 -9.39
C ASP A 331 15.67 -4.96 -9.06
N SER A 332 15.53 -4.51 -7.81
CA SER A 332 14.26 -4.00 -7.30
C SER A 332 13.73 -2.82 -8.10
N GLU A 333 14.61 -1.93 -8.56
CA GLU A 333 14.23 -0.76 -9.34
C GLU A 333 13.65 -1.15 -10.69
N ALA A 334 14.28 -2.09 -11.40
CA ALA A 334 13.77 -2.56 -12.68
C ALA A 334 12.46 -3.33 -12.55
N VAL A 335 12.29 -4.13 -11.48
CA VAL A 335 11.02 -4.81 -11.19
C VAL A 335 9.91 -3.81 -10.91
N MET A 336 10.14 -2.84 -10.01
CA MET A 336 9.16 -1.79 -9.69
C MET A 336 8.81 -0.93 -10.91
N ALA A 337 9.80 -0.56 -11.73
CA ALA A 337 9.57 0.19 -12.96
C ALA A 337 8.67 -0.59 -13.94
N GLY A 338 8.84 -1.91 -14.03
CA GLY A 338 7.97 -2.73 -14.87
C GLY A 338 6.52 -2.80 -14.37
N TYR A 339 6.31 -2.86 -13.05
CA TYR A 339 4.98 -2.74 -12.44
C TYR A 339 4.36 -1.35 -12.65
N GLU A 340 5.15 -0.28 -12.55
CA GLU A 340 4.72 1.10 -12.82
C GLU A 340 4.27 1.27 -14.28
N GLU A 341 4.98 0.65 -15.23
CA GLU A 341 4.55 0.63 -16.62
C GLU A 341 3.26 -0.20 -16.84
N VAL A 342 3.05 -1.30 -16.09
CA VAL A 342 1.79 -2.06 -16.14
C VAL A 342 0.65 -1.19 -15.62
N TYR A 343 0.92 -0.52 -14.50
CA TYR A 343 -0.03 0.34 -13.81
C TYR A 343 -0.51 1.52 -14.66
N LYS A 344 0.42 2.24 -15.30
CA LYS A 344 0.09 3.38 -16.17
C LYS A 344 -0.72 3.02 -17.42
N ALA A 345 -0.91 1.73 -17.71
CA ALA A 345 -1.58 1.21 -18.91
C ALA A 345 -1.04 1.78 -20.24
N LYS A 346 0.14 2.44 -20.23
CA LYS A 346 0.81 2.98 -21.40
C LYS A 346 1.85 1.96 -21.90
N GLY A 347 1.60 1.40 -23.07
CA GLY A 347 2.69 1.07 -24.00
C GLY A 347 3.40 -0.27 -23.89
N GLY A 348 3.34 -1.02 -22.79
CA GLY A 348 4.13 -2.26 -22.63
C GLY A 348 3.69 -3.42 -23.52
N VAL A 349 4.62 -3.98 -24.30
CA VAL A 349 4.42 -5.13 -25.18
C VAL A 349 4.88 -6.40 -24.48
N GLY A 350 4.01 -7.02 -23.66
CA GLY A 350 4.28 -8.23 -22.86
C GLY A 350 5.47 -8.14 -21.89
N LYS A 351 5.44 -8.80 -20.74
CA LYS A 351 6.39 -8.53 -19.65
C LYS A 351 6.67 -9.78 -18.83
N SER A 352 7.94 -10.12 -18.64
CA SER A 352 8.37 -11.32 -17.88
C SER A 352 9.63 -11.01 -17.08
N TYR A 353 9.91 -11.74 -16.01
CA TYR A 353 11.02 -11.50 -15.07
C TYR A 353 11.71 -12.82 -14.71
N THR A 354 13.01 -12.80 -14.38
CA THR A 354 13.79 -14.00 -13.99
C THR A 354 14.40 -13.85 -12.59
N PRO A 355 14.45 -14.89 -11.75
CA PRO A 355 15.25 -14.95 -10.53
C PRO A 355 16.58 -15.73 -10.75
N PHE A 356 17.64 -15.14 -10.20
CA PHE A 356 18.97 -15.68 -9.85
C PHE A 356 19.77 -16.59 -10.81
N SER A 357 21.01 -16.15 -11.08
CA SER A 357 22.19 -17.02 -11.25
C SER A 357 22.88 -17.27 -9.88
N THR A 358 23.55 -18.42 -9.72
CA THR A 358 24.16 -18.93 -8.48
C THR A 358 25.09 -17.92 -7.77
N PRO A 359 25.12 -17.83 -6.43
CA PRO A 359 25.99 -16.89 -5.71
C PRO A 359 27.45 -17.38 -5.69
N THR A 360 28.39 -16.49 -6.00
CA THR A 360 29.81 -16.60 -5.61
C THR A 360 29.99 -15.92 -4.25
N GLU A 361 30.78 -16.53 -3.35
CA GLU A 361 31.07 -16.00 -2.01
C GLU A 361 31.67 -14.58 -2.06
N GLY A 362 31.14 -13.68 -1.22
CA GLY A 362 31.71 -12.33 -1.01
C GLY A 362 30.77 -11.13 -1.16
N GLN A 363 29.46 -11.25 -0.87
CA GLN A 363 28.53 -10.10 -0.91
C GLN A 363 27.81 -9.81 0.42
N PRO A 364 27.47 -8.53 0.67
CA PRO A 364 27.08 -8.03 1.99
C PRO A 364 25.74 -8.59 2.47
N LYS A 365 25.60 -8.64 3.80
CA LYS A 365 24.38 -9.12 4.50
C LYS A 365 23.13 -8.32 4.08
N PRO A 366 21.96 -8.97 4.06
CA PRO A 366 20.71 -8.35 3.62
C PRO A 366 20.34 -7.17 4.53
N THR A 367 20.22 -5.99 3.93
CA THR A 367 19.47 -4.88 4.52
C THR A 367 18.03 -4.99 4.05
N ASN A 368 17.12 -5.10 5.03
CA ASN A 368 15.65 -5.01 4.97
C ASN A 368 14.99 -6.29 5.53
N SER A 369 14.83 -6.32 6.86
CA SER A 369 13.99 -7.28 7.58
C SER A 369 12.51 -6.98 7.29
N PHE A 370 11.61 -7.91 7.63
CA PHE A 370 10.15 -7.73 7.56
C PHE A 370 9.67 -6.42 8.25
N GLU A 371 10.34 -6.00 9.33
CA GLU A 371 10.13 -4.71 10.02
C GLU A 371 10.50 -3.49 9.17
N THR A 372 11.41 -3.65 8.21
CA THR A 372 11.86 -2.56 7.35
C THR A 372 10.83 -2.24 6.25
N LEU A 373 9.95 -3.16 5.83
CA LEU A 373 8.90 -2.87 4.83
C LEU A 373 7.59 -2.38 5.41
N MET A 374 7.38 -2.63 6.69
CA MET A 374 6.41 -1.87 7.46
C MET A 374 6.86 -0.41 7.61
N ASN A 375 8.18 -0.14 7.58
CA ASN A 375 8.77 1.18 7.77
C ASN A 375 9.22 1.92 6.49
N THR A 376 9.21 1.29 5.29
CA THR A 376 9.74 1.89 4.04
C THR A 376 8.70 2.05 2.91
N ALA A 377 7.41 1.82 3.16
CA ALA A 377 6.38 2.24 2.21
C ALA A 377 6.26 3.78 2.25
N PRO A 378 6.66 4.52 1.19
CA PRO A 378 6.34 5.93 1.09
C PRO A 378 4.83 6.02 0.92
N ALA A 379 4.19 6.86 1.73
CA ALA A 379 2.78 7.18 1.65
C ALA A 379 2.40 7.71 0.25
N VAL A 380 2.06 6.82 -0.68
CA VAL A 380 1.37 7.18 -1.92
C VAL A 380 -0.11 6.96 -1.75
N LYS A 381 -0.67 7.80 -0.89
CA LYS A 381 -2.08 8.13 -0.92
C LYS A 381 -2.27 9.29 -1.89
N SER A 382 -2.43 8.91 -3.15
CA SER A 382 -3.03 9.73 -4.20
C SER A 382 -4.23 8.98 -4.76
N THR A 383 -5.21 8.77 -3.90
CA THR A 383 -6.62 8.93 -4.25
C THR A 383 -7.05 10.14 -3.45
N MET A 384 -7.72 11.10 -4.08
CA MET A 384 -8.44 12.17 -3.39
C MET A 384 -9.05 11.57 -2.12
N SER A 385 -8.49 11.90 -0.95
CA SER A 385 -9.13 11.57 0.32
C SER A 385 -10.53 12.12 0.17
N LYS A 386 -11.54 11.26 0.23
CA LYS A 386 -12.86 11.78 0.55
C LYS A 386 -12.65 12.42 1.91
N SER A 387 -12.74 13.75 1.95
CA SER A 387 -12.67 14.50 3.20
C SER A 387 -13.46 13.74 4.27
N LEU A 388 -12.85 13.62 5.45
CA LEU A 388 -13.37 12.97 6.64
C LEU A 388 -14.62 13.71 7.15
N SER A 389 -15.70 13.72 6.36
CA SER A 389 -16.81 14.67 6.46
C SER A 389 -17.55 14.65 7.80
N HIS A 390 -17.41 13.56 8.56
CA HIS A 390 -17.96 13.43 9.90
C HIS A 390 -17.09 14.05 11.00
N ALA A 391 -15.80 14.33 10.72
CA ALA A 391 -14.90 14.99 11.65
C ALA A 391 -15.16 16.49 11.71
N LYS A 392 -15.25 17.01 12.93
CA LYS A 392 -15.32 18.45 13.21
C LYS A 392 -13.93 18.95 13.54
N ILE A 393 -13.41 19.86 12.71
CA ILE A 393 -12.10 20.48 12.86
C ILE A 393 -12.32 21.94 13.27
N ILE A 394 -11.80 22.34 14.44
CA ILE A 394 -11.90 23.71 14.94
C ILE A 394 -10.49 24.24 15.17
N ALA A 395 -10.08 25.23 14.38
CA ALA A 395 -8.75 25.83 14.51
C ALA A 395 -8.59 26.58 15.85
N ARG A 396 -7.43 26.38 16.49
CA ARG A 396 -6.92 27.12 17.65
C ARG A 396 -5.84 28.06 17.16
N ARG A 397 -6.21 29.27 16.75
CA ARG A 397 -5.27 30.24 16.18
C ARG A 397 -4.22 30.67 17.21
N SER A 398 -2.98 30.84 16.77
CA SER A 398 -1.82 31.24 17.59
C SER A 398 -2.13 32.49 18.41
N ALA A 399 -2.68 33.52 17.76
CA ALA A 399 -3.05 34.79 18.38
C ALA A 399 -4.19 34.69 19.42
N ALA A 400 -4.92 33.57 19.46
CA ALA A 400 -5.96 33.33 20.45
C ALA A 400 -5.48 32.50 21.65
N ARG A 401 -4.25 31.95 21.61
CA ARG A 401 -3.62 31.23 22.72
C ARG A 401 -3.22 32.21 23.82
N GLY A 402 -3.08 31.71 25.04
CA GLY A 402 -2.44 32.50 26.10
C GLY A 402 -1.02 32.85 25.67
N HIS A 403 -0.55 34.05 26.01
CA HIS A 403 0.80 34.49 25.69
C HIS A 403 1.40 35.20 26.89
N ALA A 404 2.61 34.77 27.28
CA ALA A 404 3.36 35.35 28.37
C ALA A 404 4.80 35.59 27.90
N ASN A 405 5.28 36.82 28.04
CA ASN A 405 6.66 37.19 27.74
C ASN A 405 7.27 37.88 28.96
N HIS A 406 8.27 37.24 29.56
CA HIS A 406 8.96 37.70 30.77
C HIS A 406 10.40 38.18 30.48
N GLY A 407 10.71 38.48 29.21
CA GLY A 407 12.06 38.82 28.75
C GLY A 407 12.96 37.60 28.58
N TRP A 408 13.05 36.72 29.57
CA TRP A 408 13.82 35.47 29.49
C TRP A 408 13.01 34.27 28.96
N LEU A 409 11.69 34.32 29.10
CA LEU A 409 10.74 33.30 28.65
C LEU A 409 9.70 33.94 27.74
N ASP A 410 9.51 33.37 26.56
CA ASP A 410 8.41 33.68 25.65
C ASP A 410 7.58 32.40 25.43
N SER A 411 6.36 32.39 25.97
CA SER A 411 5.53 31.18 26.08
C SER A 411 4.15 31.37 25.51
N HIS A 412 3.72 30.43 24.66
CA HIS A 412 2.35 30.36 24.16
C HIS A 412 1.58 29.18 24.77
N HIS A 413 0.47 29.45 25.45
CA HIS A 413 -0.33 28.47 26.18
C HIS A 413 -1.58 28.06 25.40
N THR A 414 -1.65 26.80 24.97
CA THR A 414 -2.87 26.26 24.35
C THR A 414 -4.00 26.10 25.36
N PHE A 415 -3.67 25.61 26.55
CA PHE A 415 -4.57 25.36 27.67
C PHE A 415 -4.29 26.31 28.85
N SER A 416 -5.25 26.46 29.75
CA SER A 416 -5.14 27.22 31.01
C SER A 416 -3.95 26.73 31.82
N PHE A 417 -2.97 27.61 31.99
CA PHE A 417 -1.69 27.33 32.63
C PHE A 417 -1.10 28.60 33.25
N ALA A 418 -0.45 28.46 34.41
CA ALA A 418 0.08 29.58 35.17
C ALA A 418 -0.97 30.69 35.38
N SER A 419 -0.67 31.93 35.00
CA SER A 419 -1.57 33.08 35.10
C SER A 419 -2.61 33.17 33.98
N TYR A 420 -2.46 32.39 32.90
CA TYR A 420 -3.44 32.33 31.82
C TYR A 420 -4.56 31.34 32.17
N HIS A 421 -5.80 31.83 32.15
CA HIS A 421 -6.97 31.01 32.46
C HIS A 421 -8.14 31.29 31.49
N ASP A 422 -8.56 30.25 30.79
CA ASP A 422 -9.80 30.18 30.01
C ASP A 422 -10.51 28.84 30.31
N PRO A 423 -11.72 28.86 30.92
CA PRO A 423 -12.44 27.63 31.27
C PRO A 423 -12.82 26.76 30.05
N LYS A 424 -12.76 27.30 28.82
CA LYS A 424 -12.97 26.51 27.59
C LYS A 424 -11.77 25.67 27.20
N PHE A 425 -10.59 26.03 27.68
CA PHE A 425 -9.32 25.39 27.32
C PHE A 425 -8.61 24.86 28.56
N GLU A 426 -9.32 24.14 29.43
CA GLU A 426 -8.69 23.49 30.59
C GLU A 426 -7.95 22.20 30.20
N ARG A 427 -8.53 21.42 29.28
CA ARG A 427 -7.97 20.15 28.78
C ARG A 427 -8.69 19.69 27.50
N PHE A 428 -8.13 18.72 26.81
CA PHE A 428 -8.75 18.05 25.67
C PHE A 428 -8.41 16.55 25.70
N GLY A 429 -9.37 15.74 26.16
CA GLY A 429 -9.08 14.34 26.50
C GLY A 429 -8.21 14.29 27.74
N SER A 430 -7.17 13.45 27.70
CA SER A 430 -6.10 13.42 28.69
C SER A 430 -5.10 14.57 28.55
N LEU A 431 -5.03 15.27 27.40
CA LEU A 431 -4.11 16.39 27.19
C LEU A 431 -4.48 17.60 28.08
N ARG A 432 -3.54 18.04 28.92
CA ARG A 432 -3.75 19.10 29.93
C ARG A 432 -2.93 20.35 29.69
N VAL A 433 -1.70 20.20 29.20
CA VAL A 433 -0.78 21.32 28.94
C VAL A 433 -0.15 21.12 27.58
N LEU A 434 -0.03 22.20 26.82
CA LEU A 434 0.77 22.31 25.61
C LEU A 434 1.23 23.76 25.52
N ASN A 435 2.44 23.98 26.02
CA ASN A 435 3.13 25.26 25.93
C ASN A 435 4.20 25.17 24.84
N GLU A 436 4.35 26.25 24.10
CA GLU A 436 5.45 26.41 23.16
C GLU A 436 6.35 27.51 23.70
N ASP A 437 7.52 27.10 24.16
CA ASP A 437 8.39 27.90 25.02
C ASP A 437 9.70 28.21 24.32
N ARG A 438 10.10 29.48 24.38
CA ARG A 438 11.45 29.94 24.06
C ARG A 438 12.10 30.47 25.32
N VAL A 439 13.22 29.86 25.72
CA VAL A 439 13.97 30.23 26.91
C VAL A 439 15.33 30.79 26.50
N ALA A 440 15.61 32.02 26.90
CA ALA A 440 16.86 32.70 26.65
C ALA A 440 18.06 31.92 27.24
N ALA A 441 19.24 32.13 26.66
CA ALA A 441 20.50 31.58 27.15
C ALA A 441 20.68 31.81 28.66
N HIS A 442 21.22 30.82 29.36
CA HIS A 442 21.53 30.87 30.81
C HIS A 442 20.32 31.14 31.73
N ASN A 443 19.10 30.86 31.26
CA ASN A 443 17.87 31.00 32.03
C ASN A 443 17.08 29.68 32.07
N GLY A 444 16.06 29.59 32.91
CA GLY A 444 15.32 28.35 33.07
C GLY A 444 14.28 28.38 34.17
N PHE A 445 13.57 27.27 34.28
CA PHE A 445 12.64 27.00 35.35
C PHE A 445 13.42 26.41 36.54
N PRO A 446 13.39 27.06 37.72
CA PRO A 446 14.04 26.53 38.91
C PRO A 446 13.38 25.21 39.32
N THR A 447 14.02 24.47 40.22
CA THR A 447 13.50 23.20 40.73
C THR A 447 12.10 23.38 41.32
N HIS A 448 11.11 22.69 40.75
CA HIS A 448 9.72 22.78 41.16
C HIS A 448 9.06 21.38 41.17
N PRO A 449 8.05 21.16 42.01
CA PRO A 449 7.44 19.85 42.16
C PRO A 449 6.27 19.63 41.18
N HIS A 450 6.13 18.40 40.71
CA HIS A 450 4.91 17.88 40.08
C HIS A 450 4.47 16.59 40.74
N ARG A 451 3.19 16.28 40.58
CA ARG A 451 2.57 15.06 41.08
C ARG A 451 1.44 14.67 40.13
N ASP A 452 1.21 13.37 39.96
CA ASP A 452 0.05 12.84 39.23
C ASP A 452 -0.11 13.41 37.80
N ALA A 453 1.01 13.63 37.09
CA ALA A 453 1.05 14.12 35.71
C ALA A 453 2.08 13.35 34.89
N GLU A 454 1.82 13.21 33.59
CA GLU A 454 2.79 12.72 32.60
C GLU A 454 3.33 13.92 31.84
N ILE A 455 4.62 14.22 32.01
CA ILE A 455 5.24 15.47 31.58
C ILE A 455 6.28 15.14 30.54
N PHE A 456 6.28 15.83 29.40
CA PHE A 456 7.32 15.65 28.40
C PHE A 456 7.68 16.91 27.65
N SER A 457 8.98 17.02 27.39
CA SER A 457 9.60 18.11 26.65
C SER A 457 10.04 17.62 25.27
N TYR A 458 9.56 18.27 24.21
CA TYR A 458 9.93 18.00 22.82
C TYR A 458 10.78 19.14 22.26
N ILE A 459 12.07 18.91 22.02
CA ILE A 459 13.01 19.97 21.62
C ILE A 459 12.89 20.26 20.12
N LEU A 460 12.57 21.51 19.80
CA LEU A 460 12.48 22.03 18.43
C LEU A 460 13.79 22.69 17.99
N ASN A 461 14.50 23.39 18.86
CA ASN A 461 15.81 23.98 18.55
C ASN A 461 16.59 24.28 19.83
N GLY A 462 17.92 24.32 19.74
CA GLY A 462 18.80 24.60 20.88
C GLY A 462 18.92 23.42 21.86
N GLU A 463 19.36 23.72 23.08
CA GLU A 463 19.64 22.71 24.12
C GLU A 463 18.89 23.01 25.42
N LEU A 464 18.27 21.98 26.00
CA LEU A 464 17.61 22.06 27.30
C LEU A 464 18.28 21.11 28.29
N THR A 465 18.80 21.66 29.38
CA THR A 465 19.35 20.87 30.48
C THR A 465 18.26 20.57 31.50
N HIS A 466 17.85 19.31 31.58
CA HIS A 466 16.92 18.82 32.58
C HIS A 466 17.68 18.16 33.75
N ARG A 467 17.22 18.45 34.98
CA ARG A 467 17.70 17.80 36.20
C ARG A 467 16.54 17.54 37.15
N ASP A 468 16.63 16.48 37.94
CA ASP A 468 15.63 16.13 38.92
C ASP A 468 16.17 15.87 40.33
N SER A 469 15.27 15.62 41.27
CA SER A 469 15.58 15.38 42.69
C SER A 469 16.53 14.21 42.96
N THR A 470 16.77 13.34 41.99
CA THR A 470 17.72 12.22 42.09
C THR A 470 19.13 12.58 41.64
N ILE A 471 19.34 13.75 41.01
CA ILE A 471 20.60 14.19 40.41
C ILE A 471 21.01 15.58 40.91
N GLN A 472 22.20 15.70 41.50
CA GLN A 472 22.76 16.98 41.96
C GLN A 472 23.68 17.62 40.90
N LYS A 473 23.56 18.94 40.74
CA LYS A 473 24.44 19.76 39.87
C LYS A 473 25.92 19.57 40.25
N GLY A 474 26.76 19.23 39.27
CA GLY A 474 28.19 18.97 39.41
C GLY A 474 28.56 17.50 39.73
N ARG A 475 27.58 16.59 39.75
CA ARG A 475 27.79 15.13 39.94
C ARG A 475 27.32 14.29 38.75
N GLU A 476 27.00 14.95 37.65
CA GLU A 476 26.68 14.31 36.37
C GLU A 476 27.95 13.64 35.83
N GLY A 477 27.91 12.32 35.58
CA GLY A 477 29.01 11.63 34.89
C GLY A 477 29.09 12.03 33.41
N LYS A 478 30.14 11.62 32.69
CA LYS A 478 30.28 11.88 31.24
C LYS A 478 29.14 11.33 30.38
N GLU A 479 28.51 10.22 30.80
CA GLU A 479 27.31 9.68 30.15
C GLU A 479 26.03 10.44 30.53
N GLY A 480 26.08 11.21 31.63
CA GLY A 480 25.00 12.08 32.08
C GLY A 480 24.87 13.33 31.23
N ASP A 481 25.96 13.89 30.70
CA ASP A 481 25.91 15.10 29.89
C ASP A 481 24.97 14.96 28.68
N ASP A 482 24.99 13.82 27.99
CA ASP A 482 24.07 13.51 26.87
C ASP A 482 22.62 13.20 27.32
N PHE A 483 22.43 12.73 28.56
CA PHE A 483 21.10 12.39 29.09
C PHE A 483 20.36 13.60 29.68
N TYR A 484 21.12 14.55 30.26
CA TYR A 484 20.58 15.77 30.87
C TYR A 484 20.44 16.90 29.85
N ARG A 485 21.33 17.00 28.87
CA ARG A 485 21.29 18.04 27.83
C ARG A 485 20.59 17.53 26.59
N MET A 486 19.30 17.80 26.54
CA MET A 486 18.46 17.45 25.41
C MET A 486 18.68 18.39 24.25
N LYS A 487 18.76 17.84 23.04
CA LYS A 487 18.88 18.60 21.79
C LYS A 487 17.72 18.28 20.84
N ARG A 488 17.66 18.98 19.71
CA ARG A 488 16.64 18.75 18.68
C ARG A 488 16.56 17.26 18.32
N GLY A 489 15.35 16.72 18.36
CA GLY A 489 15.09 15.29 18.16
C GLY A 489 14.88 14.50 19.45
N ASP A 490 15.36 15.00 20.59
CA ASP A 490 15.18 14.37 21.88
C ASP A 490 13.81 14.67 22.49
N VAL A 491 13.29 13.66 23.18
CA VAL A 491 12.11 13.77 24.02
C VAL A 491 12.46 13.24 25.39
N GLN A 492 12.24 14.07 26.39
CA GLN A 492 12.31 13.70 27.80
C GLN A 492 10.89 13.56 28.28
N PHE A 493 10.65 12.49 29.02
CA PHE A 493 9.37 12.15 29.57
C PHE A 493 9.55 11.77 31.04
N THR A 494 8.68 12.32 31.87
CA THR A 494 8.68 12.17 33.32
C THR A 494 7.27 11.80 33.79
N THR A 495 7.16 10.68 34.51
CA THR A 495 5.95 10.36 35.27
C THR A 495 6.08 11.00 36.66
N GLY A 496 5.19 11.95 36.98
CA GLY A 496 5.23 12.70 38.24
C GLY A 496 4.75 11.91 39.46
N GLY A 497 3.80 10.99 39.27
CA GLY A 497 3.52 9.94 40.24
C GLY A 497 3.26 10.41 41.68
N THR A 498 3.91 9.75 42.66
CA THR A 498 3.89 10.12 44.09
C THR A 498 4.52 11.48 44.42
N GLY A 499 5.18 12.11 43.46
CA GLY A 499 5.85 13.39 43.60
C GLY A 499 7.26 13.34 43.03
N ILE A 500 7.58 14.33 42.22
CA ILE A 500 8.90 14.52 41.64
C ILE A 500 9.23 16.02 41.61
N ALA A 501 10.47 16.40 41.89
CA ALA A 501 10.93 17.77 41.67
C ALA A 501 11.97 17.80 40.56
N HIS A 502 11.84 18.75 39.64
CA HIS A 502 12.77 18.91 38.52
C HIS A 502 12.94 20.36 38.12
N SER A 503 14.01 20.64 37.37
CA SER A 503 14.31 21.93 36.77
C SER A 503 14.64 21.75 35.30
N GLU A 504 14.26 22.72 34.48
CA GLU A 504 14.66 22.81 33.08
C GLU A 504 15.39 24.13 32.85
N ASN A 505 16.69 24.03 32.57
CA ASN A 505 17.54 25.20 32.35
C ASN A 505 18.14 25.15 30.95
N ASN A 506 18.13 26.29 30.27
CA ASN A 506 19.01 26.52 29.14
C ASN A 506 20.38 26.93 29.68
N GLU A 507 21.34 26.00 29.72
CA GLU A 507 22.72 26.28 30.12
C GLU A 507 23.64 26.60 28.93
N SER A 508 23.07 26.73 27.72
CA SER A 508 23.80 27.08 26.50
C SER A 508 23.81 28.60 26.26
N ASP A 509 24.65 29.04 25.32
CA ASP A 509 24.75 30.43 24.88
C ASP A 509 23.66 30.84 23.87
N GLU A 510 22.89 29.88 23.34
CA GLU A 510 21.83 30.09 22.37
C GLU A 510 20.44 29.88 22.99
N PRO A 511 19.37 30.53 22.51
CA PRO A 511 18.02 30.27 23.00
C PRO A 511 17.56 28.85 22.64
N VAL A 512 16.81 28.22 23.55
CA VAL A 512 16.17 26.92 23.33
C VAL A 512 14.68 27.12 23.03
N HIS A 513 14.16 26.37 22.05
CA HIS A 513 12.76 26.34 21.66
C HIS A 513 12.24 24.92 21.79
N PHE A 514 11.19 24.71 22.57
CA PHE A 514 10.64 23.39 22.82
C PHE A 514 9.15 23.45 23.14
N LEU A 515 8.51 22.28 23.12
CA LEU A 515 7.15 22.11 23.59
C LEU A 515 7.15 21.44 24.95
N GLN A 516 6.49 22.07 25.93
CA GLN A 516 6.22 21.48 27.24
C GLN A 516 4.79 20.94 27.24
N ILE A 517 4.64 19.63 27.37
CA ILE A 517 3.37 18.94 27.12
C ILE A 517 3.04 18.03 28.29
N TRP A 518 1.83 18.16 28.84
CA TRP A 518 1.38 17.31 29.94
C TRP A 518 0.09 16.57 29.61
N ALA A 519 0.02 15.32 30.02
CA ALA A 519 -1.19 14.52 30.01
C ALA A 519 -1.58 14.07 31.43
N LEU A 520 -2.88 13.88 31.64
CA LEU A 520 -3.43 13.30 32.86
C LEU A 520 -3.31 11.77 32.80
N PRO A 521 -2.61 11.12 33.74
CA PRO A 521 -2.56 9.67 33.80
C PRO A 521 -3.90 9.07 34.24
N TRP A 522 -4.17 7.82 33.87
CA TRP A 522 -5.36 7.07 34.27
C TRP A 522 -5.36 6.64 35.74
N ALA A 523 -4.24 6.83 36.45
CA ALA A 523 -4.03 6.50 37.85
C ALA A 523 -3.21 7.58 38.56
N ARG A 524 -3.45 7.72 39.87
CA ARG A 524 -2.69 8.59 40.76
C ARG A 524 -1.69 7.78 41.57
N GLY A 525 -0.65 8.43 42.06
CA GLY A 525 0.38 7.82 42.90
C GLY A 525 1.22 6.79 42.17
N LEU A 526 1.36 6.91 40.85
CA LEU A 526 2.27 6.09 40.05
C LEU A 526 3.71 6.23 40.58
N THR A 527 4.56 5.24 40.33
CA THR A 527 5.97 5.36 40.65
C THR A 527 6.63 6.38 39.71
N PRO A 528 7.38 7.38 40.20
CA PRO A 528 8.06 8.32 39.33
C PRO A 528 9.06 7.62 38.40
N ARG A 529 9.08 8.03 37.13
CA ARG A 529 9.91 7.43 36.07
C ARG A 529 10.43 8.47 35.11
N TYR A 530 11.54 8.13 34.46
CA TYR A 530 12.23 8.95 33.47
C TYR A 530 12.55 8.18 32.22
N HIS A 531 12.29 8.82 31.08
CA HIS A 531 12.69 8.34 29.77
C HIS A 531 13.25 9.52 28.98
N THR A 532 14.49 9.39 28.50
CA THR A 532 15.04 10.27 27.47
C THR A 532 15.26 9.43 26.23
N LYS A 533 14.69 9.85 25.10
CA LYS A 533 14.82 9.12 23.84
C LYS A 533 14.92 10.06 22.66
N THR A 534 15.87 9.76 21.77
CA THR A 534 16.05 10.48 20.50
C THR A 534 15.20 9.84 19.42
N PHE A 535 14.49 10.69 18.67
CA PHE A 535 13.71 10.30 17.50
C PHE A 535 14.30 10.92 16.24
N ASP A 536 14.69 10.06 15.30
CA ASP A 536 15.36 10.43 14.05
C ASP A 536 14.53 11.42 13.23
N GLU A 537 15.11 12.58 12.95
CA GLU A 537 14.49 13.63 12.17
C GLU A 537 14.29 13.23 10.70
N ALA A 538 15.20 12.44 10.13
CA ALA A 538 15.05 11.95 8.76
C ALA A 538 13.75 11.14 8.61
N LYS A 539 13.42 10.32 9.61
CA LYS A 539 12.16 9.56 9.65
C LYS A 539 10.93 10.48 9.79
N LYS A 540 11.03 11.55 10.58
CA LYS A 540 9.97 12.57 10.67
C LYS A 540 9.70 13.23 9.31
N ARG A 541 10.71 13.33 8.44
CA ARG A 541 10.57 13.88 7.07
C ARG A 541 9.97 12.91 6.06
N GLU A 542 9.82 11.64 6.44
CA GLU A 542 9.23 10.58 5.61
C GLU A 542 7.76 10.33 5.97
N ALA A 543 7.42 10.33 7.26
CA ALA A 543 6.07 10.16 7.78
C ALA A 543 5.93 10.72 9.21
N PHE A 544 4.72 10.68 9.78
CA PHE A 544 4.54 10.87 11.22
C PHE A 544 5.25 9.75 11.98
N VAL A 545 6.16 10.12 12.87
CA VAL A 545 6.87 9.19 13.77
C VAL A 545 6.15 9.19 15.12
N PRO A 546 5.59 8.04 15.58
CA PRO A 546 5.07 7.90 16.93
C PRO A 546 6.18 8.09 17.98
N ILE A 547 5.91 8.93 18.97
CA ILE A 547 6.82 9.30 20.06
C ILE A 547 6.36 8.68 21.38
N LEU A 548 5.07 8.79 21.68
CA LEU A 548 4.43 8.23 22.87
C LEU A 548 3.32 7.28 22.45
N SER A 549 3.15 6.19 23.19
CA SER A 549 1.97 5.32 23.08
C SER A 549 1.59 4.76 24.46
N PRO A 550 0.35 4.30 24.66
CA PRO A 550 -0.09 3.81 25.96
C PRO A 550 0.82 2.70 26.49
N LEU A 551 0.97 2.58 27.81
CA LEU A 551 1.53 1.37 28.42
C LEU A 551 0.69 0.17 27.96
N ALA A 552 1.33 -0.87 27.40
CA ALA A 552 0.67 -2.00 26.77
C ALA A 552 -0.25 -2.77 27.74
N ALA A 553 0.19 -2.91 29.00
CA ALA A 553 -0.59 -3.51 30.08
C ALA A 553 -1.87 -2.69 30.39
N GLY A 554 -1.84 -1.38 30.12
CA GLY A 554 -2.96 -0.48 30.30
C GLY A 554 -3.29 -0.19 31.76
N LYS A 555 -4.54 0.22 32.01
CA LYS A 555 -5.01 0.57 33.35
C LYS A 555 -5.08 -0.67 34.25
N GLY A 556 -4.38 -0.63 35.38
CA GLY A 556 -4.35 -1.73 36.35
C GLY A 556 -3.17 -2.69 36.18
N ALA A 557 -2.12 -2.28 35.48
CA ALA A 557 -0.87 -3.01 35.36
C ALA A 557 -0.31 -3.45 36.73
N SER A 558 0.27 -4.65 36.78
CA SER A 558 0.98 -5.14 37.96
C SER A 558 2.27 -4.35 38.21
N ALA A 559 2.86 -4.47 39.40
CA ALA A 559 4.14 -3.83 39.70
C ALA A 559 5.26 -4.28 38.73
N GLU A 560 5.23 -5.53 38.28
CA GLU A 560 6.16 -6.09 37.29
C GLU A 560 5.91 -5.52 35.89
N GLU A 561 4.66 -5.35 35.48
CA GLU A 561 4.29 -4.75 34.18
C GLU A 561 4.64 -3.25 34.12
N GLU A 562 4.38 -2.55 35.23
CA GLU A 562 4.83 -1.18 35.46
C GLU A 562 6.36 -1.09 35.38
N ALA A 563 7.08 -2.00 36.04
CA ALA A 563 8.54 -2.10 35.96
C ALA A 563 9.04 -2.33 34.53
N ALA A 564 8.39 -3.21 33.78
CA ALA A 564 8.74 -3.52 32.39
C ALA A 564 8.51 -2.34 31.43
N ALA A 565 7.55 -1.46 31.74
CA ALA A 565 7.28 -0.23 30.99
C ALA A 565 7.19 -0.46 29.46
N ILE A 566 6.46 -1.51 29.05
CA ILE A 566 6.36 -1.89 27.64
C ILE A 566 5.33 -0.99 26.95
N PRO A 567 5.70 -0.24 25.90
CA PRO A 567 4.76 0.58 25.14
C PRO A 567 3.87 -0.28 24.23
N ALA A 568 2.66 0.19 23.95
CA ALA A 568 1.75 -0.45 23.00
C ALA A 568 2.27 -0.40 21.56
N LEU A 569 3.06 0.63 21.22
CA LEU A 569 3.83 0.73 20.00
C LEU A 569 5.32 0.55 20.27
N ALA A 570 5.93 -0.44 19.63
CA ALA A 570 7.36 -0.67 19.74
C ALA A 570 8.15 0.56 19.31
N GLY A 571 9.16 0.93 20.10
CA GLY A 571 10.01 2.08 19.79
C GLY A 571 9.47 3.43 20.30
N THR A 572 8.28 3.51 20.89
CA THR A 572 7.82 4.74 21.57
C THR A 572 8.22 4.76 23.05
N ILE A 573 7.93 5.87 23.73
CA ILE A 573 7.93 5.95 25.19
C ILE A 573 6.52 5.54 25.69
N PRO A 574 6.39 4.66 26.71
CA PRO A 574 5.10 4.31 27.29
C PRO A 574 4.51 5.48 28.10
N ILE A 575 3.20 5.70 28.00
CA ILE A 575 2.48 6.68 28.83
C ILE A 575 1.29 6.03 29.55
N HIS A 576 1.00 6.45 30.77
CA HIS A 576 -0.14 5.96 31.55
C HIS A 576 -1.44 6.67 31.19
N ALA A 577 -1.66 6.91 29.89
CA ALA A 577 -2.89 7.48 29.35
C ALA A 577 -3.22 6.76 28.03
N ASP A 578 -4.50 6.74 27.64
CA ASP A 578 -4.89 6.25 26.32
C ASP A 578 -4.58 7.31 25.25
N PHE A 579 -3.29 7.55 25.04
CA PHE A 579 -2.72 8.72 24.39
C PHE A 579 -1.59 8.31 23.45
N VAL A 580 -1.59 8.87 22.25
CA VAL A 580 -0.52 8.71 21.26
C VAL A 580 -0.03 10.10 20.84
N MET A 581 1.28 10.30 20.88
CA MET A 581 1.92 11.48 20.28
C MET A 581 2.68 11.05 19.04
N ALA A 582 2.60 11.84 17.97
CA ALA A 582 3.49 11.71 16.82
C ALA A 582 3.96 13.08 16.32
N ALA A 583 5.12 13.10 15.67
CA ALA A 583 5.67 14.28 15.01
C ALA A 583 6.03 13.96 13.55
N GLY A 584 5.78 14.89 12.64
CA GLY A 584 6.16 14.80 11.23
C GLY A 584 6.63 16.13 10.69
N ILE A 585 7.57 16.11 9.74
CA ILE A 585 8.12 17.29 9.06
C ILE A 585 7.75 17.16 7.58
N ILE A 586 6.70 17.88 7.18
CA ILE A 586 6.07 17.72 5.87
C ILE A 586 6.69 18.70 4.89
N GLY A 587 7.52 18.18 3.98
CA GLY A 587 8.13 18.98 2.92
C GLY A 587 7.09 19.71 2.04
N THR A 588 7.46 20.87 1.49
CA THR A 588 6.57 21.70 0.67
C THR A 588 5.87 20.91 -0.44
N GLY A 589 4.54 21.04 -0.54
CA GLY A 589 3.72 20.33 -1.52
C GLY A 589 3.54 18.83 -1.24
N LYS A 590 4.16 18.28 -0.20
CA LYS A 590 3.97 16.89 0.22
C LYS A 590 2.74 16.75 1.11
N ARG A 591 2.30 15.50 1.26
CA ARG A 591 1.15 15.12 2.08
C ARG A 591 1.53 13.97 2.99
N PHE A 592 1.20 14.10 4.27
CA PHE A 592 1.21 13.00 5.24
C PHE A 592 -0.21 12.68 5.68
N GLU A 593 -0.39 11.51 6.27
CA GLU A 593 -1.63 11.13 6.91
C GLU A 593 -1.39 10.51 8.28
N TRP A 594 -2.29 10.86 9.19
CA TRP A 594 -2.37 10.27 10.52
C TRP A 594 -3.54 9.29 10.57
N THR A 595 -3.30 8.09 11.11
CA THR A 595 -4.39 7.19 11.47
C THR A 595 -4.72 7.41 12.93
N VAL A 596 -5.94 7.86 13.21
CA VAL A 596 -6.42 8.13 14.56
C VAL A 596 -6.26 6.86 15.41
N GLY A 597 -5.59 6.96 16.56
CA GLY A 597 -5.19 5.85 17.41
C GLY A 597 -3.81 5.25 17.12
N GLY A 598 -3.00 5.84 16.25
CA GLY A 598 -1.56 5.56 16.16
C GLY A 598 -1.10 4.66 15.02
N GLU A 599 -1.93 3.70 14.56
CA GLU A 599 -1.58 2.78 13.46
C GLU A 599 -2.84 2.21 12.76
N SER A 600 -2.61 1.46 11.67
CA SER A 600 -3.66 0.81 10.88
C SER A 600 -4.46 -0.26 11.65
N ASP A 601 -3.87 -0.90 12.67
CA ASP A 601 -4.61 -1.68 13.67
C ASP A 601 -4.68 -0.91 15.01
N ALA A 602 -5.36 0.24 14.99
CA ALA A 602 -5.56 1.07 16.17
C ALA A 602 -6.18 0.32 17.38
N LYS A 603 -6.80 -0.86 17.17
CA LYS A 603 -7.32 -1.71 18.26
C LYS A 603 -6.22 -2.34 19.10
N ALA A 604 -5.02 -2.50 18.55
CA ALA A 604 -3.85 -2.99 19.26
C ALA A 604 -3.16 -1.88 20.08
N VAL A 605 -3.34 -0.62 19.68
CA VAL A 605 -2.61 0.54 20.25
C VAL A 605 -3.42 1.28 21.31
N VAL A 606 -4.67 1.66 21.00
CA VAL A 606 -5.51 2.46 21.88
C VAL A 606 -6.75 1.70 22.36
N LYS A 607 -7.22 2.02 23.56
CA LYS A 607 -8.39 1.38 24.17
C LYS A 607 -9.70 2.06 23.74
N SER A 608 -9.75 3.40 23.75
CA SER A 608 -10.92 4.17 23.30
C SER A 608 -11.00 4.18 21.78
N ARG A 609 -12.12 3.71 21.25
CA ARG A 609 -12.33 3.51 19.79
C ARG A 609 -13.21 4.58 19.17
N THR A 610 -13.95 5.32 19.97
CA THR A 610 -14.96 6.27 19.52
C THR A 610 -14.80 7.56 20.30
N ASP A 611 -15.18 8.69 19.67
CA ASP A 611 -15.04 10.03 20.27
C ASP A 611 -13.59 10.38 20.64
N ARG A 612 -12.64 9.93 19.80
CA ARG A 612 -11.24 10.30 19.98
C ARG A 612 -11.06 11.80 19.78
N LYS A 613 -10.15 12.36 20.55
CA LYS A 613 -9.83 13.79 20.61
C LYS A 613 -8.42 13.99 20.10
N VAL A 614 -8.31 14.48 18.86
CA VAL A 614 -7.01 14.72 18.24
C VAL A 614 -6.71 16.21 18.22
N TYR A 615 -5.68 16.63 18.96
CA TYR A 615 -5.15 17.97 18.88
C TYR A 615 -3.95 18.01 17.93
N ILE A 616 -3.96 18.97 17.02
CA ILE A 616 -2.88 19.19 16.06
C ILE A 616 -2.19 20.49 16.42
N HIS A 617 -0.87 20.53 16.39
CA HIS A 617 -0.07 21.73 16.60
C HIS A 617 0.94 21.91 15.47
N VAL A 618 1.08 23.13 14.96
CA VAL A 618 2.12 23.50 13.98
C VAL A 618 3.12 24.42 14.69
N PRO A 619 4.30 23.95 15.10
CA PRO A 619 5.26 24.77 15.84
C PRO A 619 5.87 25.90 14.99
N MET A 620 6.21 26.99 15.65
CA MET A 620 6.78 28.20 15.05
C MET A 620 8.28 28.05 14.79
N THR A 621 8.62 27.36 13.70
CA THR A 621 9.98 26.94 13.36
C THR A 621 10.60 27.70 12.20
N HIS A 622 9.81 28.39 11.37
CA HIS A 622 10.30 29.02 10.14
C HIS A 622 9.66 30.39 9.89
N ASP A 623 9.54 31.21 10.93
CA ASP A 623 9.09 32.61 10.85
C ASP A 623 7.73 32.79 10.13
N GLY A 624 6.80 31.87 10.33
CA GLY A 624 5.45 31.93 9.75
C GLY A 624 5.35 31.49 8.29
N LYS A 625 6.43 30.96 7.70
CA LYS A 625 6.46 30.52 6.29
C LYS A 625 5.84 29.14 6.07
N SER A 626 5.71 28.32 7.11
CA SER A 626 5.09 27.01 7.01
C SER A 626 3.57 27.07 7.21
N LYS A 627 2.84 26.27 6.42
CA LYS A 627 1.37 26.17 6.45
C LYS A 627 0.93 24.76 6.12
N ILE A 628 -0.10 24.29 6.82
CA ILE A 628 -0.71 22.97 6.63
C ILE A 628 -2.20 23.09 6.33
N ARG A 629 -2.66 22.41 5.29
CA ARG A 629 -4.09 22.16 5.04
C ARG A 629 -4.47 20.79 5.61
N LEU A 630 -5.51 20.77 6.43
CA LEU A 630 -6.03 19.53 7.01
C LEU A 630 -7.15 18.95 6.14
N ASP A 631 -7.08 17.64 5.88
CA ASP A 631 -8.13 16.82 5.25
C ASP A 631 -8.64 17.37 3.91
N GLY A 632 -7.80 18.13 3.19
CA GLY A 632 -8.15 18.76 1.92
C GLY A 632 -9.21 19.87 2.03
N ARG A 633 -9.51 20.37 3.23
CA ARG A 633 -10.52 21.43 3.43
C ARG A 633 -9.87 22.80 3.40
N GLU A 634 -10.38 23.68 2.54
CA GLU A 634 -9.85 25.04 2.41
C GLU A 634 -10.09 25.93 3.66
N ASP A 635 -11.09 25.60 4.48
CA ASP A 635 -11.36 26.30 5.74
C ASP A 635 -10.50 25.79 6.92
N SER A 636 -9.75 24.70 6.72
CA SER A 636 -8.96 24.02 7.75
C SER A 636 -7.46 24.14 7.48
N VAL A 637 -7.01 25.36 7.19
CA VAL A 637 -5.59 25.71 7.03
C VAL A 637 -5.03 26.28 8.32
N LEU A 638 -3.88 25.75 8.77
CA LEU A 638 -3.13 26.17 9.96
C LEU A 638 -1.78 26.76 9.54
N GLY A 639 -1.40 27.89 10.13
CA GLY A 639 -0.05 28.44 10.06
C GLY A 639 0.76 28.12 11.32
N GLU A 640 1.99 28.61 11.38
CA GLU A 640 2.83 28.46 12.57
C GLU A 640 2.21 29.04 13.84
N GLY A 641 2.34 28.28 14.93
CA GLY A 641 1.76 28.55 16.24
C GLY A 641 0.27 28.20 16.35
N ASP A 642 -0.42 27.98 15.23
CA ASP A 642 -1.80 27.50 15.23
C ASP A 642 -1.87 26.02 15.62
N GLY A 643 -3.02 25.63 16.16
CA GLY A 643 -3.42 24.25 16.29
C GLY A 643 -4.84 23.98 15.81
N ALA A 644 -5.35 22.77 16.00
CA ALA A 644 -6.74 22.43 15.75
C ALA A 644 -7.25 21.35 16.70
N PHE A 645 -8.49 21.52 17.17
CA PHE A 645 -9.25 20.49 17.87
C PHE A 645 -10.05 19.68 16.86
N VAL A 646 -9.76 18.39 16.75
CA VAL A 646 -10.48 17.46 15.89
C VAL A 646 -11.30 16.52 16.75
N THR A 647 -12.63 16.53 16.54
CA THR A 647 -13.61 15.72 17.28
C THR A 647 -14.54 14.97 16.33
N GLY A 648 -15.31 14.02 16.86
CA GLY A 648 -16.19 13.15 16.06
C GLY A 648 -15.43 12.05 15.32
N VAL A 649 -14.13 11.91 15.56
CA VAL A 649 -13.28 10.88 14.94
C VAL A 649 -13.23 9.61 15.78
N ARG A 650 -12.91 8.51 15.11
CA ARG A 650 -12.81 7.17 15.69
C ARG A 650 -11.44 6.59 15.41
N ALA A 651 -11.00 5.66 16.26
CA ALA A 651 -9.77 4.91 16.02
C ALA A 651 -9.84 4.23 14.63
N GLY A 652 -8.82 4.42 13.80
CA GLY A 652 -8.75 3.98 12.41
C GLY A 652 -9.23 5.00 11.37
N ASP A 653 -9.88 6.11 11.77
CA ASP A 653 -10.13 7.22 10.85
C ASP A 653 -8.80 7.81 10.38
N VAL A 654 -8.76 8.31 9.15
CA VAL A 654 -7.53 8.84 8.53
C VAL A 654 -7.67 10.33 8.33
N LEU A 655 -6.75 11.11 8.91
CA LEU A 655 -6.68 12.55 8.75
C LEU A 655 -5.50 12.93 7.85
N GLY A 656 -5.78 13.70 6.80
CA GLY A 656 -4.77 14.18 5.85
C GLY A 656 -4.13 15.50 6.26
N PHE A 657 -2.86 15.67 5.93
CA PHE A 657 -2.08 16.88 6.17
C PHE A 657 -1.31 17.20 4.89
N GLU A 658 -1.54 18.38 4.31
CA GLU A 658 -0.84 18.84 3.12
C GLU A 658 -0.05 20.10 3.45
N SER A 659 1.26 20.08 3.19
CA SER A 659 2.10 21.27 3.31
C SER A 659 1.88 22.19 2.12
N ILE A 660 1.35 23.38 2.39
CA ILE A 660 1.02 24.42 1.40
C ILE A 660 1.77 25.72 1.66
N GLY A 661 2.72 25.70 2.60
CA GLY A 661 3.60 26.84 2.89
C GLY A 661 4.74 26.98 1.88
N GLU A 662 5.64 27.93 2.15
CA GLU A 662 6.85 28.15 1.35
C GLU A 662 7.96 27.15 1.72
N VAL A 663 7.97 26.75 2.99
CA VAL A 663 8.92 25.81 3.58
C VAL A 663 8.18 24.62 4.17
N GLU A 664 8.94 23.62 4.59
CA GLU A 664 8.38 22.47 5.28
C GLU A 664 7.70 22.85 6.59
N ALA A 665 6.72 22.04 6.98
CA ALA A 665 5.96 22.26 8.21
C ALA A 665 6.21 21.11 9.18
N GLU A 666 6.75 21.40 10.34
CA GLU A 666 6.73 20.47 11.47
C GLU A 666 5.31 20.44 12.06
N VAL A 667 4.76 19.25 12.29
CA VAL A 667 3.40 19.03 12.77
C VAL A 667 3.43 18.02 13.89
N ILE A 668 2.83 18.39 15.01
CA ILE A 668 2.66 17.53 16.18
C ILE A 668 1.20 17.08 16.26
N VAL A 669 1.00 15.78 16.40
CA VAL A 669 -0.32 15.17 16.58
C VAL A 669 -0.38 14.58 17.98
N LEU A 670 -1.38 15.01 18.76
CA LEU A 670 -1.66 14.57 20.11
C LEU A 670 -3.05 13.91 20.11
N ASP A 671 -3.08 12.59 20.06
CA ASP A 671 -4.27 11.76 19.89
C ASP A 671 -4.68 11.14 21.22
N SER A 672 -5.82 11.56 21.74
CA SER A 672 -6.29 11.25 23.09
C SER A 672 -7.72 10.69 23.08
N ASP A 673 -8.12 10.07 24.18
CA ASP A 673 -9.43 9.46 24.39
C ASP A 673 -10.58 10.47 24.63
#